data_AF-A0A0P6XWS7-F1
#
_entry.id   AF-A0A0P6XWS7-F1
#
_cell.length_a   1.000
_cell.length_b   1.000
_cell.length_c   1.000
_cell.angle_alpha   90.00
_cell.angle_beta   90.00
_cell.angle_gamma   90.00
#
_symmetry.space_group_name_H-M   'P 1'
#
loop_
_entity.id
_entity.type
_entity.pdbx_description
1 polymer ?
#
loop_
_entity_poly.entity_id
_entity_poly.type
_entity_poly.pdbx_seq_one_letter_code
_entity_poly.pdbx_strand_id
1 'polypeptide(L)'
;MQPSFVQQRFRSGVSALIILAFSLGSFSWLLQSAFANTIDATPYLNPLAPDFGIQAAIDAAAAQGGGTVRLPAGSFTLETYLDLKTGVTLQGVGPETILKAGRNEQRVFVTQGGSNLSTIKVANIAAFRVGMIVYVWRSTELRFLPGSYEIMSLDTTNQTITLDRAVNYPLTANVSQVSYGLYTKLTAAATQGSNVISVADTSVFKPGEGIIIKGTEGTGIGNWGVEQNMVDSIDQSSNTITLKKPLTLSVPTNSVVSHAYSAIFALGTNFNNRLQNMGVRDLTIEGWNTNQKPAFYEFYIGAINFVFCRFVTIDNITVRYWHSDGVSLQSCDQSTVSNSLSTANRGHGFHPGTTSRDIEFVKIQGIGNLGYAARGTAGDGLYYCWGNQRVNIRQSVFRNNAGSGVGDLGGGDTDNSARDTDNIIEDSIMEGNVRAGVEVNGGGNTANTIIRRNIIRDNNTGNQDYAGINLLSKRGPAQRYTVQDNIIENTTGTQKFGVREANLAVPPTTPVNYLTDFNTITNNTIYNHPSNNLVVIGPNTVATGNVFTQPGAVITPTPTNIQPTASETSVPTNTPTPTGSYVPRLIMYNADTDQVLYDPIPNGVTINYASLGTRNISIVAPTTPATGIGSVRFWVDSAIYRTESGRPYSIAGDQSNGLDFLPMNPALSHGTHVIKAATFTGSGGTGTQGTAYQIVINIVDSNATATPIPTSTNTAVPTSTNTPTNTPTNTPTTMPTNTPTNMPTNTPTNTATAIVTELPTNTPTNTATAIVTEVPTNTPTNTPTEIATITATATETATATATLTATATETATATATITATATATATAIVTVTITQTTTVTVEPSVTPSNTPTATATSTTPTPAIHRVFAPWVTN
;
A
#
# COMPACT_ATOMS: atom_id res chain seq x y z
N MET A 1 -18.88 -64.75 -1.75
CA MET A 1 -19.63 -64.40 -2.98
C MET A 1 -20.21 -63.00 -2.78
N GLN A 2 -20.31 -62.19 -3.84
CA GLN A 2 -21.31 -61.10 -3.95
C GLN A 2 -22.71 -61.75 -4.16
N PRO A 3 -23.87 -61.07 -4.00
CA PRO A 3 -24.12 -59.63 -4.16
C PRO A 3 -24.92 -59.01 -2.96
N SER A 4 -25.50 -57.79 -2.97
CA SER A 4 -25.62 -56.73 -3.99
C SER A 4 -25.78 -55.34 -3.38
N PHE A 5 -25.45 -54.33 -4.18
CA PHE A 5 -26.07 -52.99 -4.25
C PHE A 5 -27.48 -52.86 -3.61
N VAL A 6 -27.67 -51.85 -2.74
CA VAL A 6 -28.64 -50.73 -2.84
C VAL A 6 -28.63 -49.92 -1.52
N GLN A 7 -27.75 -48.92 -1.42
CA GLN A 7 -27.93 -47.80 -0.46
C GLN A 7 -27.10 -46.52 -0.75
N GLN A 8 -26.41 -46.43 -1.90
CA GLN A 8 -25.43 -45.36 -2.19
C GLN A 8 -25.86 -44.42 -3.34
N ARG A 9 -27.15 -44.05 -3.44
CA ARG A 9 -27.68 -43.18 -4.51
C ARG A 9 -28.63 -42.05 -4.08
N PHE A 10 -28.67 -41.69 -2.80
CA PHE A 10 -29.53 -40.60 -2.28
C PHE A 10 -28.79 -39.40 -1.65
N ARG A 11 -27.49 -39.22 -1.94
CA ARG A 11 -26.72 -38.01 -1.57
C ARG A 11 -25.99 -37.33 -2.74
N SER A 12 -26.38 -37.61 -3.98
CA SER A 12 -25.88 -36.96 -5.20
C SER A 12 -26.89 -36.01 -5.88
N GLY A 13 -28.18 -36.06 -5.51
CA GLY A 13 -29.22 -35.24 -6.13
C GLY A 13 -29.32 -33.80 -5.62
N VAL A 14 -29.00 -33.54 -4.35
CA VAL A 14 -29.19 -32.22 -3.71
C VAL A 14 -28.11 -31.22 -4.11
N SER A 15 -26.86 -31.68 -4.28
CA SER A 15 -25.73 -30.83 -4.68
C SER A 15 -25.92 -30.20 -6.07
N ALA A 16 -26.57 -30.90 -7.01
CA ALA A 16 -26.87 -30.38 -8.34
C ALA A 16 -27.88 -29.22 -8.31
N LEU A 17 -28.87 -29.27 -7.41
CA LEU A 17 -29.89 -28.22 -7.28
C LEU A 17 -29.34 -26.96 -6.59
N ILE A 18 -28.42 -27.13 -5.63
CA ILE A 18 -27.74 -26.01 -4.97
C ILE A 18 -26.76 -25.30 -5.93
N ILE A 19 -26.08 -26.04 -6.81
CA ILE A 19 -25.24 -25.44 -7.87
C ILE A 19 -26.09 -24.60 -8.85
N LEU A 20 -27.33 -24.98 -9.15
CA LEU A 20 -28.24 -24.13 -9.91
C LEU A 20 -28.67 -22.87 -9.12
N ALA A 21 -28.89 -22.97 -7.81
CA ALA A 21 -29.25 -21.82 -6.98
C ALA A 21 -28.13 -20.76 -6.92
N PHE A 22 -26.87 -21.18 -6.76
CA PHE A 22 -25.72 -20.27 -6.79
C PHE A 22 -25.43 -19.66 -8.17
N SER A 23 -25.87 -20.29 -9.27
CA SER A 23 -25.80 -19.68 -10.60
C SER A 23 -26.92 -18.68 -10.90
N LEU A 24 -28.06 -18.77 -10.22
CA LEU A 24 -29.22 -17.89 -10.44
C LEU A 24 -29.25 -16.67 -9.53
N GLY A 25 -28.61 -16.71 -8.36
CA GLY A 25 -28.37 -15.51 -7.53
C GLY A 25 -27.52 -14.44 -8.24
N SER A 26 -26.75 -14.81 -9.27
CA SER A 26 -25.89 -13.91 -10.04
C SER A 26 -26.60 -13.14 -11.17
N PHE A 27 -27.85 -13.48 -11.52
CA PHE A 27 -28.54 -12.88 -12.67
C PHE A 27 -29.33 -11.59 -12.38
N SER A 28 -29.47 -11.19 -11.11
CA SER A 28 -30.08 -9.89 -10.75
C SER A 28 -29.29 -8.68 -11.29
N TRP A 29 -27.98 -8.83 -11.51
CA TRP A 29 -27.12 -7.77 -12.05
C TRP A 29 -27.37 -7.46 -13.54
N LEU A 30 -28.03 -8.35 -14.29
CA LEU A 30 -28.30 -8.16 -15.72
C LEU A 30 -29.50 -7.23 -16.01
N LEU A 31 -30.17 -6.72 -14.98
CA LEU A 31 -31.24 -5.71 -15.08
C LEU A 31 -30.94 -4.43 -14.27
N GLN A 32 -29.72 -4.28 -13.73
CA GLN A 32 -29.28 -3.06 -13.04
C GLN A 32 -27.92 -2.52 -13.52
N SER A 33 -27.36 -3.09 -14.60
CA SER A 33 -26.14 -2.64 -15.29
C SER A 33 -26.40 -1.59 -16.39
N ALA A 34 -27.65 -1.11 -16.53
CA ALA A 34 -27.96 0.04 -17.38
C ALA A 34 -27.43 1.32 -16.73
N PHE A 35 -26.41 1.92 -17.35
CA PHE A 35 -25.74 3.17 -16.94
C PHE A 35 -24.89 3.10 -15.66
N ALA A 36 -23.87 2.22 -15.65
CA ALA A 36 -22.68 2.47 -14.85
C ALA A 36 -21.95 3.71 -15.40
N ASN A 37 -22.14 4.87 -14.77
CA ASN A 37 -21.55 6.14 -15.19
C ASN A 37 -20.02 6.01 -15.31
N THR A 38 -19.45 6.46 -16.43
CA THR A 38 -18.00 6.47 -16.64
C THR A 38 -17.51 7.91 -16.64
N ILE A 39 -16.60 8.23 -15.72
CA ILE A 39 -15.94 9.53 -15.65
C ILE A 39 -14.54 9.37 -16.22
N ASP A 40 -14.24 10.08 -17.30
CA ASP A 40 -12.86 10.32 -17.73
C ASP A 40 -12.19 11.23 -16.70
N ALA A 41 -11.08 10.77 -16.11
CA ALA A 41 -10.30 11.54 -15.16
C ALA A 41 -9.45 12.62 -15.84
N THR A 42 -9.22 12.53 -17.15
CA THR A 42 -8.29 13.42 -17.90
C THR A 42 -8.53 14.93 -17.65
N PRO A 43 -9.78 15.45 -17.60
CA PRO A 43 -10.04 16.86 -17.32
C PRO A 43 -9.72 17.32 -15.88
N TYR A 44 -9.53 16.37 -14.95
CA TYR A 44 -9.22 16.64 -13.54
C TYR A 44 -7.71 16.60 -13.25
N LEU A 45 -6.90 16.06 -14.17
CA LEU A 45 -5.47 15.79 -13.92
C LEU A 45 -4.66 17.08 -13.74
N ASN A 46 -3.99 17.20 -12.60
CA ASN A 46 -3.13 18.33 -12.27
C ASN A 46 -1.82 17.82 -11.64
N PRO A 47 -0.66 17.89 -12.34
CA PRO A 47 0.63 17.40 -11.82
C PRO A 47 1.16 18.19 -10.61
N LEU A 48 0.57 19.34 -10.28
CA LEU A 48 0.92 20.15 -9.10
C LEU A 48 0.04 19.83 -7.88
N ALA A 49 -1.01 19.02 -8.02
CA ALA A 49 -1.88 18.60 -6.92
C ALA A 49 -1.31 17.34 -6.21
N PRO A 50 -1.36 17.26 -4.87
CA PRO A 50 -0.85 16.09 -4.12
C PRO A 50 -1.51 14.73 -4.48
N ASP A 51 -2.73 14.74 -5.00
CA ASP A 51 -3.47 13.57 -5.49
C ASP A 51 -3.49 13.46 -7.03
N PHE A 52 -2.64 14.23 -7.71
CA PHE A 52 -2.66 14.49 -9.15
C PHE A 52 -4.03 14.99 -9.68
N GLY A 53 -4.91 15.49 -8.81
CA GLY A 53 -6.30 15.85 -9.11
C GLY A 53 -7.28 14.67 -9.19
N ILE A 54 -6.80 13.43 -9.03
CA ILE A 54 -7.60 12.21 -9.25
C ILE A 54 -8.74 12.07 -8.22
N GLN A 55 -8.56 12.57 -7.00
CA GLN A 55 -9.60 12.53 -5.97
C GLN A 55 -10.88 13.28 -6.41
N ALA A 56 -10.75 14.38 -7.16
CA ALA A 56 -11.90 15.14 -7.63
C ALA A 56 -12.76 14.33 -8.63
N ALA A 57 -12.15 13.46 -9.43
CA ALA A 57 -12.88 12.54 -10.31
C ALA A 57 -13.58 11.41 -9.51
N ILE A 58 -12.94 10.92 -8.44
CA ILE A 58 -13.51 9.93 -7.50
C ILE A 58 -14.70 10.50 -6.74
N ASP A 59 -14.58 11.73 -6.21
CA ASP A 59 -15.65 12.43 -5.50
C ASP A 59 -16.81 12.77 -6.46
N ALA A 60 -16.52 13.16 -7.70
CA ALA A 60 -17.53 13.37 -8.74
C ALA A 60 -18.29 12.08 -9.10
N ALA A 61 -17.62 10.93 -9.16
CA ALA A 61 -18.28 9.64 -9.40
C ALA A 61 -19.18 9.24 -8.22
N ALA A 62 -18.71 9.44 -6.99
CA ALA A 62 -19.51 9.19 -5.79
C ALA A 62 -20.75 10.10 -5.71
N ALA A 63 -20.61 11.39 -6.07
CA ALA A 63 -21.73 12.34 -6.14
C ALA A 63 -22.79 11.96 -7.20
N GLN A 64 -22.41 11.21 -8.24
CA GLN A 64 -23.31 10.66 -9.26
C GLN A 64 -23.94 9.30 -8.87
N GLY A 65 -23.74 8.85 -7.62
CA GLY A 65 -24.25 7.57 -7.11
C GLY A 65 -23.31 6.37 -7.33
N GLY A 66 -22.09 6.61 -7.81
CA GLY A 66 -21.12 5.58 -8.18
C GLY A 66 -20.78 5.61 -9.67
N GLY A 67 -19.84 4.76 -10.08
CA GLY A 67 -19.35 4.68 -11.45
C GLY A 67 -17.90 4.23 -11.58
N THR A 68 -17.38 4.29 -12.80
CA THR A 68 -15.98 3.97 -13.11
C THR A 68 -15.21 5.24 -13.45
N VAL A 69 -14.21 5.57 -12.64
CA VAL A 69 -13.22 6.63 -12.93
C VAL A 69 -12.12 6.03 -13.79
N ARG A 70 -11.92 6.56 -15.00
CA ARG A 70 -10.90 6.09 -15.94
C ARG A 70 -9.70 7.00 -15.97
N LEU A 71 -8.53 6.45 -15.63
CA LEU A 71 -7.23 7.08 -15.80
C LEU A 71 -6.65 6.71 -17.18
N PRO A 72 -6.00 7.66 -17.89
CA PRO A 72 -5.24 7.33 -19.10
C PRO A 72 -3.93 6.59 -18.76
N ALA A 73 -3.16 6.24 -19.80
CA ALA A 73 -1.75 5.90 -19.63
C ALA A 73 -0.97 7.12 -19.10
N GLY A 74 0.03 6.89 -18.24
CA GLY A 74 0.79 7.95 -17.60
C GLY A 74 1.32 7.54 -16.22
N SER A 75 2.21 8.37 -15.66
CA SER A 75 2.68 8.22 -14.28
C SER A 75 2.14 9.38 -13.45
N PHE A 76 1.36 9.04 -12.43
CA PHE A 76 0.65 9.97 -11.56
C PHE A 76 1.32 9.94 -10.19
N THR A 77 2.19 10.92 -9.93
CA THR A 77 2.88 11.03 -8.64
C THR A 77 1.91 11.52 -7.57
N LEU A 78 1.75 10.73 -6.51
CA LEU A 78 0.86 11.00 -5.38
C LEU A 78 1.71 11.33 -4.15
N GLU A 79 1.47 12.48 -3.53
CA GLU A 79 1.96 12.85 -2.20
C GLU A 79 0.89 12.63 -1.11
N THR A 80 -0.20 11.93 -1.45
CA THR A 80 -1.34 11.63 -0.57
C THR A 80 -2.08 10.37 -1.04
N TYR A 81 -3.10 9.92 -0.29
CA TYR A 81 -3.92 8.76 -0.67
C TYR A 81 -5.16 9.15 -1.49
N LEU A 82 -5.56 8.26 -2.41
CA LEU A 82 -6.88 8.32 -3.04
C LEU A 82 -7.92 7.65 -2.14
N ASP A 83 -8.86 8.43 -1.61
CA ASP A 83 -9.94 8.02 -0.71
C ASP A 83 -11.12 7.46 -1.54
N LEU A 84 -11.09 6.16 -1.80
CA LEU A 84 -12.06 5.48 -2.67
C LEU A 84 -13.42 5.31 -1.98
N LYS A 85 -14.52 5.52 -2.72
CA LYS A 85 -15.88 5.59 -2.16
C LYS A 85 -16.72 4.37 -2.54
N THR A 86 -17.80 4.16 -1.78
CA THR A 86 -18.89 3.24 -2.13
C THR A 86 -19.38 3.48 -3.55
N GLY A 87 -19.57 2.42 -4.32
CA GLY A 87 -20.04 2.49 -5.71
C GLY A 87 -18.99 2.91 -6.75
N VAL A 88 -17.75 3.25 -6.34
CA VAL A 88 -16.72 3.76 -7.27
C VAL A 88 -15.65 2.70 -7.58
N THR A 89 -15.37 2.52 -8.87
CA THR A 89 -14.23 1.74 -9.37
C THR A 89 -13.19 2.67 -10.00
N LEU A 90 -11.93 2.55 -9.60
CA LEU A 90 -10.81 3.19 -10.29
C LEU A 90 -10.24 2.23 -11.34
N GLN A 91 -10.18 2.65 -12.61
CA GLN A 91 -9.73 1.84 -13.74
C GLN A 91 -8.62 2.58 -14.50
N GLY A 92 -7.49 1.90 -14.77
CA GLY A 92 -6.50 2.36 -15.76
C GLY A 92 -6.71 1.75 -17.14
N VAL A 93 -5.70 1.88 -18.01
CA VAL A 93 -5.66 1.24 -19.34
C VAL A 93 -4.76 -0.01 -19.39
N GLY A 94 -4.34 -0.51 -18.23
CA GLY A 94 -3.35 -1.57 -18.06
C GLY A 94 -2.10 -1.07 -17.34
N PRO A 95 -0.96 -1.79 -17.45
CA PRO A 95 0.24 -1.47 -16.66
C PRO A 95 0.87 -0.10 -16.97
N GLU A 96 0.47 0.56 -18.06
CA GLU A 96 0.90 1.91 -18.44
C GLU A 96 0.23 3.03 -17.62
N THR A 97 -0.86 2.76 -16.91
CA THR A 97 -1.40 3.65 -15.86
C THR A 97 -0.63 3.36 -14.56
N ILE A 98 0.22 4.28 -14.10
CA ILE A 98 1.09 4.09 -12.94
C ILE A 98 0.78 5.12 -11.86
N LEU A 99 0.11 4.70 -10.77
CA LEU A 99 0.06 5.49 -9.54
C LEU A 99 1.40 5.35 -8.82
N LYS A 100 2.05 6.46 -8.46
CA LYS A 100 3.42 6.44 -7.95
C LYS A 100 3.56 7.18 -6.62
N ALA A 101 4.23 6.57 -5.65
CA ALA A 101 4.55 7.24 -4.39
C ALA A 101 5.48 8.45 -4.61
N GLY A 102 5.18 9.55 -3.94
CA GLY A 102 5.93 10.80 -3.97
C GLY A 102 7.22 10.77 -3.14
N ARG A 103 7.53 11.86 -2.43
CA ARG A 103 8.84 12.06 -1.77
C ARG A 103 9.19 10.97 -0.75
N ASN A 104 10.43 10.51 -0.84
CA ASN A 104 11.02 9.46 0.00
C ASN A 104 11.84 10.07 1.15
N GLU A 105 11.99 9.31 2.23
CA GLU A 105 12.87 9.63 3.36
C GLU A 105 14.31 9.86 2.89
N GLN A 106 15.01 10.79 3.55
CA GLN A 106 16.42 11.05 3.28
C GLN A 106 17.27 10.35 4.34
N ARG A 107 18.51 9.96 3.99
CA ARG A 107 19.38 9.20 4.90
C ARG A 107 20.82 9.70 4.92
N VAL A 108 21.44 9.66 6.09
CA VAL A 108 22.88 9.87 6.31
C VAL A 108 23.47 8.63 6.97
N PHE A 109 24.67 8.18 6.57
CA PHE A 109 25.37 7.11 7.28
C PHE A 109 25.89 7.58 8.65
N VAL A 110 25.83 6.72 9.65
CA VAL A 110 26.54 6.92 10.93
C VAL A 110 27.98 6.44 10.74
N THR A 111 28.96 7.29 11.05
CA THR A 111 30.40 7.04 10.80
C THR A 111 31.14 6.45 12.01
N GLN A 112 30.43 6.23 13.12
CA GLN A 112 30.92 5.62 14.36
C GLN A 112 30.16 4.32 14.68
N GLY A 113 30.87 3.32 15.20
CA GLY A 113 30.27 2.13 15.82
C GLY A 113 30.29 2.22 17.35
N GLY A 114 29.38 1.51 18.01
CA GLY A 114 29.28 1.45 19.48
C GLY A 114 27.86 1.18 19.98
N SER A 115 27.72 0.84 21.26
CA SER A 115 26.45 0.55 21.94
C SER A 115 26.02 1.71 22.84
N ASN A 116 24.71 1.87 23.06
CA ASN A 116 24.15 2.82 24.04
C ASN A 116 24.61 4.26 23.83
N LEU A 117 24.78 4.68 22.57
CA LEU A 117 25.24 6.01 22.21
C LEU A 117 24.08 7.01 22.21
N SER A 118 24.20 8.08 22.99
CA SER A 118 23.32 9.27 22.88
C SER A 118 23.88 10.31 21.90
N THR A 119 25.19 10.41 21.75
CA THR A 119 25.86 11.23 20.73
C THR A 119 26.47 10.31 19.67
N ILE A 120 26.15 10.54 18.39
CA ILE A 120 26.59 9.71 17.26
C ILE A 120 27.22 10.55 16.15
N LYS A 121 28.33 10.08 15.57
CA LYS A 121 28.94 10.70 14.38
C LYS A 121 28.20 10.32 13.10
N VAL A 122 27.98 11.29 12.23
CA VAL A 122 27.29 11.15 10.94
C VAL A 122 28.21 11.53 9.77
N ALA A 123 27.89 11.10 8.56
CA ALA A 123 28.66 11.39 7.34
C ALA A 123 28.42 12.81 6.78
N ASN A 124 27.28 13.42 7.12
CA ASN A 124 26.92 14.79 6.76
C ASN A 124 25.91 15.34 7.77
N ILE A 125 26.32 16.32 8.57
CA ILE A 125 25.47 16.96 9.58
C ILE A 125 24.55 18.06 9.02
N ALA A 126 24.84 18.60 7.83
CA ALA A 126 24.22 19.83 7.30
C ALA A 126 22.71 19.69 6.98
N ALA A 127 22.18 18.47 6.95
CA ALA A 127 20.76 18.21 6.74
C ALA A 127 19.93 18.15 8.05
N PHE A 128 20.58 18.24 9.21
CA PHE A 128 19.94 18.15 10.52
C PHE A 128 19.78 19.53 11.19
N ARG A 129 18.78 19.63 12.08
CA ARG A 129 18.54 20.77 12.98
C ARG A 129 18.23 20.27 14.39
N VAL A 130 18.40 21.13 15.39
CA VAL A 130 17.90 20.85 16.76
C VAL A 130 16.37 20.79 16.73
N GLY A 131 15.77 19.91 17.53
CA GLY A 131 14.33 19.60 17.53
C GLY A 131 13.88 18.66 16.40
N MET A 132 14.77 18.28 15.48
CA MET A 132 14.42 17.38 14.37
C MET A 132 14.15 15.96 14.85
N ILE A 133 13.06 15.37 14.38
CA ILE A 133 12.73 13.95 14.61
C ILE A 133 13.39 13.08 13.54
N VAL A 134 14.14 12.08 13.98
CA VAL A 134 14.94 11.18 13.14
C VAL A 134 14.82 9.74 13.59
N TYR A 135 15.07 8.79 12.69
CA TYR A 135 15.07 7.36 12.97
C TYR A 135 16.47 6.76 12.79
N VAL A 136 17.00 6.10 13.82
CA VAL A 136 18.38 5.57 13.81
C VAL A 136 18.41 4.07 13.58
N TRP A 137 19.16 3.63 12.58
CA TRP A 137 19.22 2.26 12.08
C TRP A 137 20.49 1.53 12.51
N ARG A 138 20.33 0.27 12.93
CA ARG A 138 21.42 -0.65 13.31
C ARG A 138 22.40 -0.92 12.16
N SER A 139 22.17 -1.90 11.29
CA SER A 139 23.09 -2.20 10.16
C SER A 139 22.60 -3.37 9.34
N THR A 140 21.81 -3.09 8.29
CA THR A 140 21.15 -4.03 7.33
C THR A 140 20.32 -5.19 7.90
N GLU A 141 20.51 -5.60 9.15
CA GLU A 141 19.60 -6.45 9.91
C GLU A 141 18.40 -5.66 10.41
N LEU A 142 17.26 -5.97 9.84
CA LEU A 142 16.04 -5.19 9.96
C LEU A 142 15.14 -5.76 11.07
N ARG A 143 15.77 -6.17 12.18
CA ARG A 143 15.21 -6.99 13.28
C ARG A 143 14.76 -6.19 14.52
N PHE A 144 14.89 -4.87 14.51
CA PHE A 144 14.36 -3.99 15.57
C PHE A 144 13.58 -2.83 14.95
N LEU A 145 12.50 -2.43 15.61
CA LEU A 145 11.79 -1.18 15.29
C LEU A 145 12.79 -0.05 15.53
N PRO A 146 13.10 0.79 14.51
CA PRO A 146 14.01 1.91 14.73
C PRO A 146 13.32 2.89 15.68
N GLY A 147 14.00 3.28 16.76
CA GLY A 147 13.48 4.33 17.62
C GLY A 147 13.38 5.66 16.87
N SER A 148 12.30 6.41 17.11
CA SER A 148 12.23 7.83 16.78
C SER A 148 12.94 8.64 17.86
N TYR A 149 13.95 9.41 17.49
CA TYR A 149 14.77 10.23 18.39
C TYR A 149 14.64 11.71 18.02
N GLU A 150 14.82 12.59 18.99
CA GLU A 150 14.87 14.04 18.80
C GLU A 150 16.32 14.52 18.92
N ILE A 151 16.76 15.36 17.98
CA ILE A 151 18.11 15.94 18.01
C ILE A 151 18.15 17.10 19.01
N MET A 152 18.85 16.90 20.13
CA MET A 152 19.00 17.89 21.20
C MET A 152 20.16 18.86 20.96
N SER A 153 21.22 18.43 20.26
CA SER A 153 22.33 19.31 19.87
C SER A 153 23.09 18.81 18.64
N LEU A 154 23.81 19.73 18.01
CA LEU A 154 24.68 19.51 16.85
C LEU A 154 26.09 20.04 17.15
N ASP A 155 27.12 19.30 16.78
CA ASP A 155 28.49 19.80 16.66
C ASP A 155 28.98 19.55 15.23
N THR A 156 29.06 20.64 14.47
CA THR A 156 29.45 20.66 13.06
C THR A 156 30.94 20.39 12.83
N THR A 157 31.78 20.61 13.84
CA THR A 157 33.23 20.37 13.81
C THR A 157 33.52 18.88 13.91
N ASN A 158 32.83 18.18 14.82
CA ASN A 158 32.99 16.74 15.03
C ASN A 158 32.08 15.86 14.18
N GLN A 159 31.15 16.47 13.41
CA GLN A 159 30.07 15.82 12.67
C GLN A 159 29.21 14.93 13.58
N THR A 160 28.88 15.41 14.78
CA THR A 160 28.09 14.67 15.79
C THR A 160 26.72 15.27 16.00
N ILE A 161 25.70 14.41 16.08
CA ILE A 161 24.37 14.76 16.60
C ILE A 161 24.19 14.13 17.97
N THR A 162 23.55 14.85 18.90
CA THR A 162 23.15 14.32 20.22
C THR A 162 21.64 14.15 20.26
N LEU A 163 21.19 12.99 20.74
CA LEU A 163 19.81 12.55 20.78
C LEU A 163 19.21 12.73 22.19
N ASP A 164 17.88 12.77 22.27
CA ASP A 164 17.11 12.84 23.54
C ASP A 164 17.41 11.69 24.51
N ARG A 165 17.76 10.53 23.96
CA ARG A 165 18.11 9.31 24.70
C ARG A 165 19.10 8.46 23.93
N ALA A 166 19.79 7.55 24.64
CA ALA A 166 20.74 6.63 24.04
C ALA A 166 20.06 5.60 23.11
N VAL A 167 20.72 5.27 22.01
CA VAL A 167 20.30 4.19 21.10
C VAL A 167 20.58 2.84 21.76
N ASN A 168 19.52 2.12 22.12
CA ASN A 168 19.55 0.87 22.91
C ASN A 168 20.02 -0.39 22.13
N TYR A 169 20.62 -0.21 20.95
CA TYR A 169 21.22 -1.27 20.16
C TYR A 169 22.55 -0.79 19.52
N PRO A 170 23.53 -1.69 19.32
CA PRO A 170 24.82 -1.31 18.75
C PRO A 170 24.70 -0.81 17.31
N LEU A 171 25.43 0.26 17.02
CA LEU A 171 25.63 0.84 15.70
C LEU A 171 26.93 0.33 15.07
N THR A 172 26.98 0.33 13.75
CA THR A 172 28.09 -0.13 12.91
C THR A 172 28.47 0.98 11.93
N ALA A 173 29.70 1.50 12.04
CA ALA A 173 30.19 2.57 11.19
C ALA A 173 29.99 2.24 9.69
N ASN A 174 29.48 3.22 8.93
CA ASN A 174 29.21 3.16 7.50
C ASN A 174 28.18 2.11 7.04
N VAL A 175 27.43 1.50 7.98
CA VAL A 175 26.30 0.59 7.69
C VAL A 175 25.04 1.00 8.46
N SER A 176 25.20 1.54 9.67
CA SER A 176 24.18 2.32 10.37
C SER A 176 23.78 3.57 9.58
N GLN A 177 22.53 4.00 9.72
CA GLN A 177 21.99 5.18 9.05
C GLN A 177 21.06 5.97 9.97
N VAL A 178 20.94 7.27 9.73
CA VAL A 178 19.93 8.17 10.32
C VAL A 178 18.97 8.56 9.20
N SER A 179 17.68 8.24 9.34
CA SER A 179 16.61 8.65 8.42
C SER A 179 15.89 9.90 8.91
N TYR A 180 15.54 10.79 7.99
CA TYR A 180 15.00 12.13 8.29
C TYR A 180 14.14 12.69 7.14
N GLY A 181 13.46 13.82 7.41
CA GLY A 181 12.81 14.65 6.39
C GLY A 181 11.34 14.35 6.08
N LEU A 182 10.76 13.32 6.68
CA LEU A 182 9.33 12.98 6.58
C LEU A 182 8.60 12.98 7.94
N TYR A 183 9.24 13.43 9.02
CA TYR A 183 8.83 13.15 10.41
C TYR A 183 8.78 14.38 11.30
N THR A 184 7.75 14.45 12.14
CA THR A 184 7.68 15.32 13.33
C THR A 184 7.02 14.56 14.48
N LYS A 185 6.86 15.20 15.64
CA LYS A 185 6.11 14.64 16.77
C LYS A 185 5.03 15.61 17.23
N LEU A 186 3.98 15.08 17.85
CA LEU A 186 3.01 15.88 18.58
C LEU A 186 3.65 16.54 19.81
N THR A 187 3.40 17.83 20.03
CA THR A 187 3.82 18.57 21.23
C THR A 187 2.76 18.55 22.33
N ALA A 188 1.48 18.48 21.96
CA ALA A 188 0.35 18.27 22.85
C ALA A 188 -0.35 16.93 22.56
N ALA A 189 -1.13 16.40 23.49
CA ALA A 189 -2.04 15.30 23.18
C ALA A 189 -3.21 15.82 22.34
N ALA A 190 -3.63 15.06 21.33
CA ALA A 190 -4.72 15.40 20.44
C ALA A 190 -5.92 14.48 20.70
N THR A 191 -7.10 15.06 20.94
CA THR A 191 -8.31 14.31 21.29
C THR A 191 -9.07 13.88 20.04
N GLN A 192 -9.68 12.69 20.08
CA GLN A 192 -10.67 12.22 19.11
C GLN A 192 -11.71 13.33 18.82
N GLY A 193 -12.03 13.54 17.54
CA GLY A 193 -12.93 14.60 17.10
C GLY A 193 -12.29 16.00 16.96
N SER A 194 -11.05 16.21 17.43
CA SER A 194 -10.26 17.38 17.02
C SER A 194 -9.86 17.23 15.55
N ASN A 195 -9.82 18.33 14.80
CA ASN A 195 -9.17 18.40 13.48
C ASN A 195 -7.90 19.27 13.51
N VAL A 196 -7.39 19.66 14.69
CA VAL A 196 -6.13 20.41 14.83
C VAL A 196 -5.16 19.64 15.73
N ILE A 197 -3.90 19.58 15.30
CA ILE A 197 -2.79 18.99 16.05
C ILE A 197 -1.65 20.00 16.21
N SER A 198 -1.02 20.01 17.39
CA SER A 198 0.21 20.78 17.64
C SER A 198 1.43 19.88 17.44
N VAL A 199 2.41 20.33 16.65
CA VAL A 199 3.62 19.57 16.31
C VAL A 199 4.90 20.28 16.75
N ALA A 200 6.02 19.56 16.77
CA ALA A 200 7.34 20.13 17.05
C ALA A 200 7.91 20.94 15.87
N ASP A 201 7.47 20.61 14.66
CA ASP A 201 7.95 21.19 13.41
C ASP A 201 6.89 20.98 12.32
N THR A 202 6.44 22.08 11.70
CA THR A 202 5.48 22.08 10.58
C THR A 202 6.14 22.08 9.19
N SER A 203 7.44 22.43 9.09
CA SER A 203 8.15 22.59 7.80
C SER A 203 8.36 21.29 7.03
N VAL A 204 8.13 20.15 7.69
CA VAL A 204 8.22 18.80 7.13
C VAL A 204 7.03 18.41 6.25
N PHE A 205 5.97 19.24 6.18
CA PHE A 205 4.72 18.97 5.45
C PHE A 205 4.25 20.14 4.59
N LYS A 206 3.30 19.85 3.68
CA LYS A 206 2.59 20.80 2.82
C LYS A 206 1.07 20.53 2.85
N PRO A 207 0.22 21.54 2.59
CA PRO A 207 -1.20 21.33 2.34
C PRO A 207 -1.49 20.23 1.31
N GLY A 208 -2.50 19.40 1.61
CA GLY A 208 -2.95 18.26 0.80
C GLY A 208 -2.15 16.96 0.96
N GLU A 209 -0.97 16.98 1.60
CA GLU A 209 -0.15 15.77 1.80
C GLU A 209 -0.81 14.75 2.74
N GLY A 210 -0.57 13.47 2.45
CA GLY A 210 -1.08 12.34 3.24
C GLY A 210 -0.17 12.04 4.43
N ILE A 211 -0.77 11.87 5.60
CA ILE A 211 -0.04 11.60 6.84
C ILE A 211 -0.64 10.44 7.62
N ILE A 212 0.21 9.76 8.40
CA ILE A 212 -0.23 8.97 9.54
C ILE A 212 0.21 9.60 10.86
N ILE A 213 -0.57 9.38 11.90
CA ILE A 213 -0.20 9.69 13.29
C ILE A 213 -0.24 8.40 14.10
N LYS A 214 0.83 8.08 14.82
CA LYS A 214 0.93 6.86 15.63
C LYS A 214 1.58 7.12 16.99
N GLY A 215 0.99 6.51 18.02
CA GLY A 215 1.56 6.47 19.38
C GLY A 215 2.98 5.90 19.41
N THR A 216 3.84 6.48 20.23
CA THR A 216 5.17 5.93 20.54
C THR A 216 5.07 4.61 21.31
N GLU A 217 6.16 3.84 21.34
CA GLU A 217 6.20 2.55 22.04
C GLU A 217 5.84 2.69 23.53
N GLY A 218 5.10 1.73 24.07
CA GLY A 218 4.68 1.72 25.48
C GLY A 218 3.44 2.56 25.81
N THR A 219 2.86 3.32 24.86
CA THR A 219 1.67 4.15 25.08
C THR A 219 0.36 3.38 25.37
N GLY A 220 0.38 2.05 25.43
CA GLY A 220 -0.82 1.20 25.59
C GLY A 220 -1.73 1.12 24.36
N ILE A 221 -1.48 1.95 23.36
CA ILE A 221 -2.19 1.97 22.08
C ILE A 221 -1.74 0.76 21.24
N GLY A 222 -2.68 -0.16 20.97
CA GLY A 222 -2.42 -1.37 20.18
C GLY A 222 -2.13 -1.08 18.71
N ASN A 223 -1.81 -2.13 17.94
CA ASN A 223 -1.46 -2.04 16.51
C ASN A 223 -2.50 -1.33 15.61
N TRP A 224 -3.72 -1.10 16.12
CA TRP A 224 -4.82 -0.41 15.43
C TRP A 224 -4.90 1.10 15.67
N GLY A 225 -4.16 1.65 16.63
CA GLY A 225 -4.16 3.09 16.88
C GLY A 225 -3.20 3.84 15.95
N VAL A 226 -3.52 3.79 14.67
CA VAL A 226 -2.89 4.59 13.61
C VAL A 226 -4.01 5.44 13.00
N GLU A 227 -3.90 6.75 13.12
CA GLU A 227 -4.73 7.69 12.38
C GLU A 227 -4.14 7.85 10.97
N GLN A 228 -4.97 7.88 9.93
CA GLN A 228 -4.56 8.21 8.56
C GLN A 228 -5.40 9.38 8.02
N ASN A 229 -4.75 10.51 7.75
CA ASN A 229 -5.41 11.78 7.48
C ASN A 229 -4.66 12.58 6.39
N MET A 230 -5.15 13.76 6.05
CA MET A 230 -4.45 14.69 5.15
C MET A 230 -4.26 16.03 5.84
N VAL A 231 -3.14 16.68 5.53
CA VAL A 231 -2.92 18.10 5.87
C VAL A 231 -3.95 18.93 5.10
N ASP A 232 -4.75 19.73 5.81
CA ASP A 232 -5.61 20.75 5.20
C ASP A 232 -4.85 22.07 5.11
N SER A 233 -4.39 22.58 6.25
CA SER A 233 -3.71 23.86 6.38
C SER A 233 -2.65 23.81 7.50
N ILE A 234 -1.71 24.75 7.47
CA ILE A 234 -0.56 24.80 8.39
C ILE A 234 -0.44 26.23 8.93
N ASP A 235 -0.36 26.37 10.25
CA ASP A 235 0.03 27.61 10.91
C ASP A 235 1.43 27.46 11.53
N GLN A 236 2.41 28.10 10.90
CA GLN A 236 3.81 28.12 11.34
C GLN A 236 4.02 28.98 12.60
N SER A 237 3.09 29.89 12.95
CA SER A 237 3.21 30.77 14.11
C SER A 237 2.88 30.07 15.43
N SER A 238 1.92 29.12 15.40
CA SER A 238 1.58 28.24 16.53
C SER A 238 2.19 26.83 16.42
N ASN A 239 2.86 26.51 15.31
CA ASN A 239 3.24 25.14 14.92
C ASN A 239 2.07 24.15 15.01
N THR A 240 0.93 24.53 14.41
CA THR A 240 -0.24 23.65 14.29
C THR A 240 -0.50 23.22 12.84
N ILE A 241 -1.10 22.05 12.71
CA ILE A 241 -1.59 21.49 11.45
C ILE A 241 -3.09 21.25 11.60
N THR A 242 -3.88 21.81 10.68
CA THR A 242 -5.28 21.44 10.48
C THR A 242 -5.35 20.18 9.63
N LEU A 243 -6.25 19.28 9.99
CA LEU A 243 -6.50 18.01 9.33
C LEU A 243 -7.80 18.06 8.53
N LYS A 244 -7.79 17.44 7.35
CA LYS A 244 -8.93 17.40 6.41
C LYS A 244 -10.12 16.58 6.94
N LYS A 245 -9.88 15.69 7.92
CA LYS A 245 -10.91 14.93 8.66
C LYS A 245 -10.63 15.06 10.18
N PRO A 246 -11.65 15.09 11.05
CA PRO A 246 -11.43 14.97 12.49
C PRO A 246 -10.79 13.64 12.88
N LEU A 247 -9.95 13.64 13.92
CA LEU A 247 -9.25 12.46 14.43
C LEU A 247 -10.22 11.35 14.83
N THR A 248 -9.97 10.14 14.35
CA THR A 248 -10.79 8.95 14.65
C THR A 248 -10.46 8.32 16.01
N LEU A 249 -9.28 8.61 16.58
CA LEU A 249 -8.84 8.21 17.92
C LEU A 249 -8.13 9.35 18.67
N SER A 250 -8.06 9.25 20.00
CA SER A 250 -7.24 10.15 20.83
C SER A 250 -5.78 9.69 20.83
N VAL A 251 -4.84 10.61 20.66
CA VAL A 251 -3.41 10.36 20.43
C VAL A 251 -2.57 11.15 21.47
N PRO A 252 -1.65 10.52 22.22
CA PRO A 252 -0.88 11.19 23.26
C PRO A 252 0.23 12.11 22.70
N THR A 253 0.73 13.03 23.52
CA THR A 253 1.92 13.84 23.18
C THR A 253 3.16 12.97 22.90
N ASN A 254 4.12 13.50 22.14
CA ASN A 254 5.28 12.82 21.56
C ASN A 254 4.97 11.69 20.55
N SER A 255 3.70 11.41 20.23
CA SER A 255 3.34 10.54 19.10
C SER A 255 3.92 11.05 17.78
N VAL A 256 4.37 10.15 16.91
CA VAL A 256 5.02 10.54 15.66
C VAL A 256 3.98 10.82 14.59
N VAL A 257 4.17 11.91 13.85
CA VAL A 257 3.43 12.25 12.63
C VAL A 257 4.39 12.06 11.45
N SER A 258 3.97 11.29 10.44
CA SER A 258 4.82 10.86 9.32
C SER A 258 4.15 11.09 7.98
N HIS A 259 4.91 11.56 6.97
CA HIS A 259 4.49 11.58 5.56
C HIS A 259 4.44 10.15 5.02
N ALA A 260 3.26 9.56 5.09
CA ALA A 260 3.02 8.14 4.88
C ALA A 260 1.52 7.91 4.57
N TYR A 261 1.23 7.08 3.57
CA TYR A 261 -0.11 6.89 3.04
C TYR A 261 -0.15 5.64 2.14
N SER A 262 -1.33 5.05 1.96
CA SER A 262 -1.61 4.15 0.83
C SER A 262 -1.70 4.93 -0.47
N ALA A 263 -1.48 4.31 -1.64
CA ALA A 263 -1.86 4.95 -2.90
C ALA A 263 -3.39 5.03 -3.03
N ILE A 264 -4.09 3.98 -2.61
CA ILE A 264 -5.56 3.91 -2.58
C ILE A 264 -5.99 3.41 -1.20
N PHE A 265 -6.88 4.17 -0.55
CA PHE A 265 -7.38 3.91 0.80
C PHE A 265 -8.91 3.87 0.81
N ALA A 266 -9.50 3.10 1.71
CA ALA A 266 -10.92 3.16 2.02
C ALA A 266 -11.20 2.70 3.45
N LEU A 267 -12.03 3.46 4.18
CA LEU A 267 -12.36 3.20 5.58
C LEU A 267 -13.88 3.25 5.80
N GLY A 268 -14.51 2.08 5.92
CA GLY A 268 -15.82 1.96 6.56
C GLY A 268 -15.70 2.13 8.08
N THR A 269 -16.80 2.44 8.78
CA THR A 269 -16.71 2.75 10.22
C THR A 269 -16.77 1.53 11.13
N ASN A 270 -17.37 0.42 10.67
CA ASN A 270 -17.47 -0.86 11.38
C ASN A 270 -18.17 -1.93 10.50
N PHE A 271 -18.32 -3.15 11.00
CA PHE A 271 -19.02 -4.27 10.34
C PHE A 271 -20.45 -3.97 9.84
N ASN A 272 -21.19 -3.09 10.51
CA ASN A 272 -22.58 -2.75 10.18
C ASN A 272 -22.68 -1.57 9.19
N ASN A 273 -21.63 -0.75 9.11
CA ASN A 273 -21.53 0.41 8.22
C ASN A 273 -20.21 0.34 7.44
N ARG A 274 -20.19 -0.56 6.46
CA ARG A 274 -19.06 -0.81 5.55
C ARG A 274 -19.18 0.03 4.28
N LEU A 275 -18.05 0.42 3.70
CA LEU A 275 -18.03 0.87 2.31
C LEU A 275 -18.25 -0.34 1.37
N GLN A 276 -18.91 -0.14 0.23
CA GLN A 276 -19.34 -1.27 -0.59
C GLN A 276 -19.38 -1.03 -2.11
N ASN A 277 -19.36 -2.13 -2.88
CA ASN A 277 -19.47 -2.12 -4.35
C ASN A 277 -18.41 -1.24 -5.01
N MET A 278 -17.13 -1.47 -4.68
CA MET A 278 -16.01 -0.60 -5.05
C MET A 278 -14.84 -1.43 -5.58
N GLY A 279 -13.94 -0.80 -6.34
CA GLY A 279 -12.86 -1.57 -6.96
C GLY A 279 -11.67 -0.79 -7.51
N VAL A 280 -10.63 -1.54 -7.84
CA VAL A 280 -9.40 -1.04 -8.47
C VAL A 280 -9.01 -2.02 -9.56
N ARG A 281 -8.81 -1.55 -10.80
CA ARG A 281 -8.43 -2.44 -11.91
C ARG A 281 -7.54 -1.82 -12.98
N ASP A 282 -6.88 -2.70 -13.72
CA ASP A 282 -6.11 -2.38 -14.93
C ASP A 282 -5.06 -1.28 -14.71
N LEU A 283 -4.28 -1.33 -13.62
CA LEU A 283 -3.26 -0.32 -13.30
C LEU A 283 -2.05 -0.85 -12.52
N THR A 284 -0.96 -0.09 -12.56
CA THR A 284 0.25 -0.29 -11.74
C THR A 284 0.24 0.67 -10.55
N ILE A 285 0.75 0.21 -9.40
CA ILE A 285 1.11 1.04 -8.26
C ILE A 285 2.60 0.85 -7.95
N GLU A 286 3.36 1.94 -7.93
CA GLU A 286 4.83 1.95 -7.78
C GLU A 286 5.29 2.70 -6.52
N GLY A 287 6.01 2.00 -5.64
CA GLY A 287 6.72 2.62 -4.53
C GLY A 287 8.12 3.12 -4.89
N TRP A 288 8.87 3.57 -3.89
CA TRP A 288 10.12 4.33 -4.03
C TRP A 288 11.33 3.61 -4.67
N ASN A 289 11.19 2.35 -5.11
CA ASN A 289 12.22 1.54 -5.78
C ASN A 289 13.64 1.65 -5.16
N THR A 290 13.70 1.61 -3.82
CA THR A 290 14.94 1.64 -3.04
C THR A 290 15.18 0.29 -2.38
N ASN A 291 16.45 -0.12 -2.27
CA ASN A 291 16.82 -1.33 -1.53
C ASN A 291 16.81 -1.15 0.00
N GLN A 292 16.60 0.07 0.50
CA GLN A 292 16.39 0.36 1.93
C GLN A 292 14.96 -0.03 2.36
N LYS A 293 14.70 -0.21 3.66
CA LYS A 293 13.33 -0.37 4.20
C LYS A 293 12.97 0.87 5.00
N PRO A 294 11.75 1.44 4.84
CA PRO A 294 11.38 2.74 5.42
C PRO A 294 11.42 2.75 6.95
N ALA A 295 11.60 3.93 7.55
CA ALA A 295 11.59 4.10 9.00
C ALA A 295 10.23 3.79 9.66
N PHE A 296 9.15 3.85 8.88
CA PHE A 296 7.80 3.51 9.30
C PHE A 296 7.29 2.30 8.51
N TYR A 297 6.61 1.37 9.17
CA TYR A 297 5.99 0.21 8.53
C TYR A 297 4.74 -0.22 9.30
N GLU A 298 3.57 -0.01 8.71
CA GLU A 298 2.30 -0.54 9.21
C GLU A 298 1.49 -1.13 8.04
N PHE A 299 0.72 -2.18 8.32
CA PHE A 299 -0.23 -2.77 7.38
C PHE A 299 -1.26 -1.75 6.86
N TYR A 300 -1.54 -0.73 7.68
CA TYR A 300 -2.50 0.35 7.40
C TYR A 300 -2.12 1.20 6.18
N ILE A 301 -0.84 1.25 5.81
CA ILE A 301 -0.34 1.99 4.63
C ILE A 301 0.07 1.06 3.46
N GLY A 302 -0.55 -0.11 3.36
CA GLY A 302 -0.43 -0.97 2.17
C GLY A 302 -0.89 -0.24 0.90
N ALA A 303 -0.33 -0.57 -0.27
CA ALA A 303 -0.50 0.23 -1.50
C ALA A 303 -1.97 0.41 -1.88
N ILE A 304 -2.73 -0.68 -1.79
CA ILE A 304 -4.17 -0.65 -1.57
C ILE A 304 -4.40 -1.10 -0.12
N ASN A 305 -5.01 -0.24 0.71
CA ASN A 305 -5.49 -0.62 2.03
C ASN A 305 -6.98 -0.31 2.16
N PHE A 306 -7.80 -1.35 2.33
CA PHE A 306 -9.23 -1.21 2.58
C PHE A 306 -9.60 -1.79 3.95
N VAL A 307 -10.36 -1.03 4.72
CA VAL A 307 -10.79 -1.36 6.09
C VAL A 307 -12.31 -1.30 6.16
N PHE A 308 -12.95 -2.32 6.73
CA PHE A 308 -14.41 -2.45 6.81
C PHE A 308 -15.10 -2.20 5.45
N CYS A 309 -14.65 -2.91 4.40
CA CYS A 309 -15.26 -2.84 3.06
C CYS A 309 -15.96 -4.17 2.68
N ARG A 310 -16.89 -4.13 1.73
CA ARG A 310 -17.64 -5.30 1.24
C ARG A 310 -17.85 -5.25 -0.27
N PHE A 311 -17.98 -6.39 -0.96
CA PHE A 311 -18.16 -6.42 -2.42
C PHE A 311 -17.04 -5.66 -3.14
N VAL A 312 -15.80 -5.81 -2.66
CA VAL A 312 -14.61 -5.23 -3.26
C VAL A 312 -14.15 -6.10 -4.43
N THR A 313 -13.83 -5.48 -5.57
CA THR A 313 -13.13 -6.16 -6.69
C THR A 313 -11.79 -5.47 -6.96
N ILE A 314 -10.70 -6.19 -6.75
CA ILE A 314 -9.35 -5.77 -7.17
C ILE A 314 -8.91 -6.73 -8.29
N ASP A 315 -8.73 -6.25 -9.51
CA ASP A 315 -8.50 -7.13 -10.68
C ASP A 315 -7.46 -6.58 -11.64
N ASN A 316 -6.56 -7.43 -12.13
CA ASN A 316 -5.54 -7.07 -13.12
C ASN A 316 -4.70 -5.83 -12.71
N ILE A 317 -4.23 -5.81 -11.45
CA ILE A 317 -3.31 -4.76 -10.97
C ILE A 317 -1.89 -5.29 -10.76
N THR A 318 -0.90 -4.40 -10.78
CA THR A 318 0.49 -4.69 -10.40
C THR A 318 0.93 -3.74 -9.29
N VAL A 319 1.20 -4.23 -8.09
CA VAL A 319 1.91 -3.45 -7.05
C VAL A 319 3.39 -3.81 -7.05
N ARG A 320 4.28 -2.82 -7.15
CA ARG A 320 5.73 -3.04 -7.07
C ARG A 320 6.46 -2.03 -6.18
N TYR A 321 7.46 -2.53 -5.48
CA TYR A 321 8.38 -1.74 -4.63
C TYR A 321 7.69 -0.90 -3.53
N TRP A 322 6.45 -1.21 -3.18
CA TRP A 322 5.71 -0.43 -2.18
C TRP A 322 6.42 -0.46 -0.83
N HIS A 323 6.35 0.65 -0.10
CA HIS A 323 7.05 0.82 1.17
C HIS A 323 6.36 0.09 2.34
N SER A 324 5.18 -0.49 2.12
CA SER A 324 4.52 -1.45 3.03
C SER A 324 3.99 -2.65 2.25
N ASP A 325 2.89 -3.26 2.70
CA ASP A 325 2.15 -4.32 2.02
C ASP A 325 1.71 -3.91 0.61
N GLY A 326 1.53 -4.88 -0.29
CA GLY A 326 0.97 -4.61 -1.62
C GLY A 326 -0.54 -4.34 -1.58
N VAL A 327 -1.33 -5.34 -1.17
CA VAL A 327 -2.79 -5.24 -1.01
C VAL A 327 -3.19 -5.76 0.37
N SER A 328 -3.79 -4.90 1.20
CA SER A 328 -4.30 -5.26 2.53
C SER A 328 -5.82 -5.06 2.60
N LEU A 329 -6.53 -6.11 3.00
CA LEU A 329 -7.99 -6.12 3.15
C LEU A 329 -8.36 -6.45 4.60
N GLN A 330 -8.65 -5.43 5.40
CA GLN A 330 -8.86 -5.49 6.84
C GLN A 330 -10.36 -5.53 7.19
N SER A 331 -10.81 -6.54 7.94
CA SER A 331 -12.22 -6.74 8.32
C SER A 331 -13.22 -6.70 7.15
N CYS A 332 -12.75 -7.07 5.96
CA CYS A 332 -13.48 -7.03 4.70
C CYS A 332 -14.31 -8.30 4.46
N ASP A 333 -15.20 -8.27 3.47
CA ASP A 333 -16.30 -9.24 3.32
C ASP A 333 -16.69 -9.45 1.86
N GLN A 334 -16.98 -10.69 1.44
CA GLN A 334 -17.54 -11.03 0.12
C GLN A 334 -16.85 -10.27 -1.03
N SER A 335 -15.53 -10.49 -1.15
CA SER A 335 -14.64 -9.68 -1.99
C SER A 335 -13.69 -10.56 -2.80
N THR A 336 -13.13 -10.02 -3.87
CA THR A 336 -12.25 -10.78 -4.79
C THR A 336 -11.00 -9.98 -5.12
N VAL A 337 -9.85 -10.66 -5.11
CA VAL A 337 -8.58 -10.16 -5.65
C VAL A 337 -8.11 -11.13 -6.73
N SER A 338 -8.11 -10.69 -7.99
CA SER A 338 -7.89 -11.56 -9.14
C SER A 338 -6.83 -11.08 -10.13
N ASN A 339 -6.18 -12.03 -10.80
CA ASN A 339 -5.26 -11.80 -11.93
C ASN A 339 -4.14 -10.77 -11.64
N SER A 340 -3.73 -10.62 -10.37
CA SER A 340 -2.96 -9.46 -9.87
C SER A 340 -1.58 -9.85 -9.37
N LEU A 341 -0.58 -8.99 -9.62
CA LEU A 341 0.80 -9.16 -9.17
C LEU A 341 1.11 -8.23 -8.00
N SER A 342 1.84 -8.75 -7.01
CA SER A 342 2.41 -7.98 -5.90
C SER A 342 3.86 -8.40 -5.67
N THR A 343 4.80 -7.52 -6.00
CA THR A 343 6.22 -7.88 -6.16
C THR A 343 7.23 -6.90 -5.53
N ALA A 344 8.30 -7.45 -4.95
CA ALA A 344 9.42 -6.71 -4.36
C ALA A 344 9.04 -5.63 -3.32
N ASN A 345 7.85 -5.76 -2.70
CA ASN A 345 7.35 -4.82 -1.71
C ASN A 345 8.07 -4.97 -0.36
N ARG A 346 8.00 -3.93 0.47
CA ARG A 346 8.66 -3.85 1.78
C ARG A 346 7.81 -4.47 2.91
N GLY A 347 6.53 -4.75 2.65
CA GLY A 347 5.68 -5.63 3.44
C GLY A 347 5.51 -7.01 2.81
N HIS A 348 4.31 -7.57 2.98
CA HIS A 348 3.82 -8.80 2.35
C HIS A 348 3.24 -8.51 0.96
N GLY A 349 3.14 -9.52 0.10
CA GLY A 349 2.51 -9.37 -1.22
C GLY A 349 1.02 -9.05 -1.11
N PHE A 350 0.27 -9.96 -0.48
CA PHE A 350 -1.15 -9.82 -0.18
C PHE A 350 -1.41 -10.08 1.30
N HIS A 351 -2.39 -9.39 1.89
CA HIS A 351 -2.65 -9.43 3.33
C HIS A 351 -4.18 -9.42 3.59
N PRO A 352 -4.84 -10.59 3.60
CA PRO A 352 -6.12 -10.77 4.28
C PRO A 352 -5.98 -10.46 5.79
N GLY A 353 -6.43 -9.26 6.14
CA GLY A 353 -6.33 -8.65 7.45
C GLY A 353 -7.30 -9.19 8.49
N THR A 354 -7.27 -8.60 9.69
CA THR A 354 -7.98 -9.13 10.86
C THR A 354 -9.48 -9.26 10.62
N THR A 355 -10.05 -10.43 10.89
CA THR A 355 -11.47 -10.80 10.81
C THR A 355 -12.14 -10.61 9.44
N SER A 356 -11.34 -10.52 8.38
CA SER A 356 -11.79 -10.59 7.00
C SER A 356 -12.41 -11.96 6.68
N ARG A 357 -13.39 -11.98 5.78
CA ARG A 357 -14.17 -13.20 5.48
C ARG A 357 -14.70 -13.26 4.07
N ASP A 358 -14.94 -14.47 3.58
CA ASP A 358 -15.53 -14.71 2.26
C ASP A 358 -14.76 -13.97 1.15
N ILE A 359 -13.42 -14.09 1.15
CA ILE A 359 -12.54 -13.42 0.18
C ILE A 359 -11.87 -14.46 -0.72
N GLU A 360 -12.01 -14.29 -2.04
CA GLU A 360 -11.38 -15.16 -3.04
C GLU A 360 -10.13 -14.47 -3.65
N PHE A 361 -8.95 -15.03 -3.39
CA PHE A 361 -7.70 -14.66 -4.04
C PHE A 361 -7.42 -15.65 -5.18
N VAL A 362 -7.57 -15.22 -6.44
CA VAL A 362 -7.61 -16.11 -7.61
C VAL A 362 -6.63 -15.67 -8.69
N LYS A 363 -5.68 -16.54 -9.05
CA LYS A 363 -4.59 -16.22 -10.01
C LYS A 363 -3.79 -14.97 -9.59
N ILE A 364 -3.54 -14.81 -8.30
CA ILE A 364 -2.65 -13.78 -7.79
C ILE A 364 -1.20 -14.27 -7.79
N GLN A 365 -0.26 -13.32 -7.87
CA GLN A 365 1.17 -13.60 -7.88
C GLN A 365 1.88 -12.78 -6.79
N GLY A 366 2.34 -13.43 -5.71
CA GLY A 366 3.14 -12.80 -4.66
C GLY A 366 4.61 -13.17 -4.83
N ILE A 367 5.45 -12.28 -5.37
CA ILE A 367 6.80 -12.63 -5.84
C ILE A 367 7.87 -11.72 -5.23
N GLY A 368 8.91 -12.31 -4.62
CA GLY A 368 10.09 -11.58 -4.16
C GLY A 368 9.84 -10.53 -3.07
N ASN A 369 8.72 -10.60 -2.35
CA ASN A 369 8.38 -9.63 -1.30
C ASN A 369 9.34 -9.75 -0.11
N LEU A 370 9.68 -8.61 0.52
CA LEU A 370 10.86 -8.49 1.38
C LEU A 370 10.52 -8.32 2.87
N GLY A 371 9.30 -7.85 3.17
CA GLY A 371 8.73 -7.68 4.51
C GLY A 371 9.59 -6.98 5.54
N TYR A 372 9.33 -7.22 6.82
CA TYR A 372 9.88 -6.44 7.91
C TYR A 372 10.26 -7.31 9.12
N ALA A 373 11.55 -7.60 9.25
CA ALA A 373 12.02 -8.64 10.18
C ALA A 373 11.89 -8.26 11.68
N ALA A 374 11.58 -7.01 12.02
CA ALA A 374 11.49 -6.54 13.40
C ALA A 374 10.18 -6.86 14.12
N ARG A 375 9.10 -7.09 13.37
CA ARG A 375 7.88 -7.74 13.90
C ARG A 375 7.93 -9.27 13.74
N GLY A 376 9.08 -9.82 13.32
CA GLY A 376 9.24 -11.24 13.00
C GLY A 376 8.62 -11.67 11.66
N THR A 377 8.01 -10.74 10.92
CA THR A 377 7.27 -10.97 9.67
C THR A 377 8.14 -10.64 8.45
N ALA A 378 8.98 -11.60 8.04
CA ALA A 378 9.65 -11.51 6.74
C ALA A 378 8.59 -11.63 5.62
N GLY A 379 8.80 -10.98 4.47
CA GLY A 379 7.69 -10.70 3.54
C GLY A 379 7.19 -11.94 2.87
N ASP A 380 5.97 -12.36 3.18
CA ASP A 380 5.32 -13.51 2.56
C ASP A 380 4.72 -13.15 1.19
N GLY A 381 4.49 -14.17 0.35
CA GLY A 381 3.71 -14.01 -0.86
C GLY A 381 2.26 -13.60 -0.56
N LEU A 382 1.63 -14.28 0.41
CA LEU A 382 0.40 -13.85 1.09
C LEU A 382 0.49 -14.15 2.59
N TYR A 383 0.10 -13.19 3.43
CA TYR A 383 0.09 -13.31 4.90
C TYR A 383 -1.32 -13.35 5.46
N TYR A 384 -1.64 -14.39 6.23
CA TYR A 384 -2.89 -14.49 6.98
C TYR A 384 -2.76 -13.73 8.31
N CYS A 385 -3.68 -12.79 8.53
CA CYS A 385 -3.86 -12.14 9.81
C CYS A 385 -4.93 -12.85 10.66
N TRP A 386 -5.26 -12.28 11.83
CA TRP A 386 -6.10 -12.92 12.85
C TRP A 386 -7.59 -13.04 12.48
N GLY A 387 -8.15 -14.25 12.52
CA GLY A 387 -9.59 -14.48 12.48
C GLY A 387 -10.19 -14.58 11.08
N ASN A 388 -9.39 -14.96 10.08
CA ASN A 388 -9.79 -15.03 8.67
C ASN A 388 -10.71 -16.23 8.40
N GLN A 389 -11.90 -16.01 7.83
CA GLN A 389 -12.90 -17.07 7.64
C GLN A 389 -13.33 -17.24 6.17
N ARG A 390 -13.18 -18.44 5.61
CA ARG A 390 -13.47 -18.70 4.17
C ARG A 390 -12.75 -17.72 3.25
N VAL A 391 -11.54 -17.34 3.64
CA VAL A 391 -10.56 -16.64 2.81
C VAL A 391 -9.78 -17.71 2.05
N ASN A 392 -9.85 -17.66 0.72
CA ASN A 392 -9.45 -18.75 -0.14
C ASN A 392 -8.40 -18.30 -1.15
N ILE A 393 -7.46 -19.18 -1.47
CA ILE A 393 -6.39 -18.99 -2.44
C ILE A 393 -6.53 -20.08 -3.51
N ARG A 394 -6.70 -19.68 -4.77
CA ARG A 394 -6.84 -20.60 -5.91
C ARG A 394 -5.95 -20.21 -7.07
N GLN A 395 -5.40 -21.20 -7.77
CA GLN A 395 -4.66 -21.03 -9.03
C GLN A 395 -3.53 -19.97 -8.99
N SER A 396 -2.95 -19.73 -7.81
CA SER A 396 -2.06 -18.59 -7.52
C SER A 396 -0.60 -19.02 -7.39
N VAL A 397 0.34 -18.06 -7.41
CA VAL A 397 1.78 -18.34 -7.38
C VAL A 397 2.50 -17.48 -6.35
N PHE A 398 3.32 -18.10 -5.51
CA PHE A 398 4.06 -17.42 -4.44
C PHE A 398 5.53 -17.85 -4.46
N ARG A 399 6.41 -16.96 -4.96
CA ARG A 399 7.79 -17.32 -5.30
C ARG A 399 8.86 -16.39 -4.73
N ASN A 400 9.97 -16.98 -4.30
CA ASN A 400 11.21 -16.29 -3.90
C ASN A 400 11.00 -15.19 -2.83
N ASN A 401 9.94 -15.27 -2.04
CA ASN A 401 9.62 -14.28 -1.00
C ASN A 401 10.54 -14.48 0.22
N ALA A 402 10.82 -13.39 0.96
CA ALA A 402 11.68 -13.41 2.15
C ALA A 402 11.04 -14.08 3.37
N GLY A 403 9.71 -14.21 3.38
CA GLY A 403 8.91 -15.03 4.28
C GLY A 403 8.61 -16.39 3.67
N SER A 404 7.39 -16.86 3.90
CA SER A 404 6.81 -18.07 3.32
C SER A 404 6.08 -17.75 2.01
N GLY A 405 5.68 -18.78 1.25
CA GLY A 405 4.75 -18.60 0.13
C GLY A 405 3.40 -18.10 0.62
N VAL A 406 2.82 -18.83 1.57
CA VAL A 406 1.69 -18.42 2.41
C VAL A 406 2.12 -18.46 3.88
N GLY A 407 1.99 -17.34 4.60
CA GLY A 407 2.53 -17.13 5.95
C GLY A 407 1.50 -16.96 7.08
N ASP A 408 1.92 -17.34 8.29
CA ASP A 408 1.28 -17.16 9.61
C ASP A 408 -0.19 -17.62 9.72
N LEU A 409 -0.60 -18.60 8.90
CA LEU A 409 -1.96 -19.14 8.87
C LEU A 409 -2.35 -19.76 10.22
N GLY A 410 -3.49 -19.34 10.77
CA GLY A 410 -3.92 -19.68 12.12
C GLY A 410 -3.24 -18.88 13.22
N GLY A 411 -2.38 -17.90 12.88
CA GLY A 411 -1.47 -17.23 13.79
C GLY A 411 -2.06 -16.11 14.67
N GLY A 412 -3.38 -15.94 14.67
CA GLY A 412 -4.04 -14.95 15.51
C GLY A 412 -4.28 -15.41 16.96
N ASP A 413 -3.64 -14.70 17.89
CA ASP A 413 -3.64 -14.78 19.37
C ASP A 413 -3.44 -16.17 20.04
N THR A 414 -2.81 -16.16 21.20
CA THR A 414 -2.73 -17.32 22.11
C THR A 414 -4.09 -17.71 22.70
N ASP A 415 -4.95 -16.73 23.01
CA ASP A 415 -6.15 -16.89 23.86
C ASP A 415 -7.26 -17.80 23.31
N ASN A 416 -7.22 -18.11 22.01
CA ASN A 416 -8.21 -18.90 21.28
C ASN A 416 -9.59 -18.25 21.10
N SER A 417 -9.71 -16.91 21.21
CA SER A 417 -10.99 -16.19 21.08
C SER A 417 -11.46 -15.98 19.63
N ALA A 418 -10.52 -15.80 18.69
CA ALA A 418 -10.80 -15.85 17.25
C ALA A 418 -9.68 -16.60 16.52
N ARG A 419 -10.04 -17.34 15.47
CA ARG A 419 -9.16 -18.25 14.71
C ARG A 419 -9.44 -18.16 13.22
N ASP A 420 -8.45 -18.54 12.43
CA ASP A 420 -8.61 -18.66 10.99
C ASP A 420 -9.32 -19.99 10.69
N THR A 421 -10.51 -19.95 10.11
CA THR A 421 -11.34 -21.14 9.88
C THR A 421 -11.87 -21.28 8.45
N ASP A 422 -12.10 -22.52 8.03
CA ASP A 422 -12.82 -22.85 6.78
C ASP A 422 -12.14 -22.32 5.51
N ASN A 423 -10.83 -22.08 5.57
CA ASN A 423 -10.01 -21.51 4.50
C ASN A 423 -9.52 -22.61 3.54
N ILE A 424 -9.35 -22.29 2.26
CA ILE A 424 -8.89 -23.23 1.23
C ILE A 424 -7.67 -22.66 0.50
N ILE A 425 -6.60 -23.44 0.39
CA ILE A 425 -5.41 -23.14 -0.41
C ILE A 425 -5.27 -24.25 -1.45
N GLU A 426 -5.58 -23.96 -2.72
CA GLU A 426 -5.60 -24.98 -3.76
C GLU A 426 -5.10 -24.58 -5.14
N ASP A 427 -4.72 -25.61 -5.92
CA ASP A 427 -4.29 -25.53 -7.31
C ASP A 427 -3.12 -24.55 -7.56
N SER A 428 -2.37 -24.19 -6.51
CA SER A 428 -1.42 -23.08 -6.46
C SER A 428 0.04 -23.55 -6.37
N ILE A 429 1.00 -22.64 -6.60
CA ILE A 429 2.44 -22.91 -6.56
C ILE A 429 3.09 -22.10 -5.42
N MET A 430 3.90 -22.74 -4.58
CA MET A 430 4.72 -22.10 -3.55
C MET A 430 6.17 -22.57 -3.67
N GLU A 431 7.07 -21.73 -4.18
CA GLU A 431 8.41 -22.17 -4.58
C GLU A 431 9.55 -21.19 -4.26
N GLY A 432 10.72 -21.70 -3.86
CA GLY A 432 11.93 -20.91 -3.64
C GLY A 432 11.88 -19.91 -2.47
N ASN A 433 10.80 -19.91 -1.69
CA ASN A 433 10.63 -18.97 -0.57
C ASN A 433 11.64 -19.25 0.55
N VAL A 434 12.02 -18.20 1.27
CA VAL A 434 13.07 -18.26 2.32
C VAL A 434 12.64 -19.07 3.54
N ARG A 435 11.32 -19.12 3.81
CA ARG A 435 10.68 -19.97 4.84
C ARG A 435 9.90 -21.12 4.20
N ALA A 436 8.69 -21.44 4.67
CA ALA A 436 7.93 -22.57 4.14
C ALA A 436 7.23 -22.23 2.81
N GLY A 437 6.73 -23.25 2.12
CA GLY A 437 5.71 -23.04 1.09
C GLY A 437 4.40 -22.56 1.73
N VAL A 438 3.95 -23.26 2.78
CA VAL A 438 2.84 -22.85 3.66
C VAL A 438 3.28 -22.96 5.13
N GLU A 439 3.19 -21.87 5.90
CA GLU A 439 3.49 -21.81 7.34
C GLU A 439 2.19 -21.65 8.14
N VAL A 440 1.67 -22.76 8.69
CA VAL A 440 0.63 -22.73 9.73
C VAL A 440 1.28 -22.55 11.10
N ASN A 441 0.79 -21.58 11.88
CA ASN A 441 1.30 -21.21 13.20
C ASN A 441 0.25 -21.32 14.32
N GLY A 442 -0.94 -21.88 14.04
CA GLY A 442 -2.00 -22.07 15.03
C GLY A 442 -3.28 -22.61 14.38
N GLY A 443 -4.41 -21.90 14.57
CA GLY A 443 -5.73 -22.25 14.05
C GLY A 443 -6.68 -22.85 15.10
N GLY A 444 -6.17 -23.24 16.26
CA GLY A 444 -6.96 -23.83 17.33
C GLY A 444 -7.43 -25.25 17.01
N ASN A 445 -8.53 -25.65 17.64
CA ASN A 445 -9.18 -26.96 17.43
C ASN A 445 -10.32 -26.93 16.40
N THR A 446 -10.46 -25.84 15.64
CA THR A 446 -11.57 -25.59 14.71
C THR A 446 -11.15 -25.11 13.31
N ALA A 447 -9.85 -25.12 12.99
CA ALA A 447 -9.32 -24.49 11.77
C ALA A 447 -9.97 -24.96 10.46
N ASN A 448 -10.37 -26.23 10.35
CA ASN A 448 -11.13 -26.79 9.21
C ASN A 448 -10.57 -26.37 7.83
N THR A 449 -9.25 -26.28 7.72
CA THR A 449 -8.56 -25.57 6.63
C THR A 449 -7.90 -26.57 5.69
N ILE A 450 -8.10 -26.38 4.39
CA ILE A 450 -7.78 -27.38 3.36
C ILE A 450 -6.63 -26.86 2.48
N ILE A 451 -5.51 -27.58 2.44
CA ILE A 451 -4.35 -27.30 1.60
C ILE A 451 -4.26 -28.44 0.58
N ARG A 452 -4.70 -28.24 -0.67
CA ARG A 452 -4.81 -29.35 -1.64
C ARG A 452 -4.43 -29.04 -3.09
N ARG A 453 -3.89 -30.04 -3.80
CA ARG A 453 -3.44 -29.93 -5.21
C ARG A 453 -2.48 -28.75 -5.46
N ASN A 454 -1.61 -28.43 -4.52
CA ASN A 454 -0.57 -27.41 -4.71
C ASN A 454 0.75 -28.05 -5.19
N ILE A 455 1.60 -27.25 -5.85
CA ILE A 455 3.02 -27.58 -6.08
C ILE A 455 3.85 -26.81 -5.06
N ILE A 456 4.62 -27.51 -4.23
CA ILE A 456 5.41 -26.91 -3.17
C ILE A 456 6.86 -27.38 -3.28
N ARG A 457 7.71 -26.51 -3.82
CA ARG A 457 9.04 -26.87 -4.31
C ARG A 457 10.15 -25.98 -3.75
N ASP A 458 11.26 -26.57 -3.30
CA ASP A 458 12.52 -25.86 -3.04
C ASP A 458 12.45 -24.62 -2.12
N ASN A 459 11.48 -24.58 -1.21
CA ASN A 459 11.39 -23.55 -0.17
C ASN A 459 12.48 -23.78 0.91
N ASN A 460 12.45 -23.01 2.00
CA ASN A 460 13.50 -22.95 3.03
C ASN A 460 14.85 -22.49 2.47
N THR A 461 14.86 -21.60 1.47
CA THR A 461 16.11 -21.08 0.87
C THR A 461 16.96 -20.27 1.85
N GLY A 462 16.40 -19.86 3.00
CA GLY A 462 17.14 -19.31 4.14
C GLY A 462 17.88 -20.33 5.02
N ASN A 463 17.87 -21.62 4.68
CA ASN A 463 18.51 -22.74 5.40
C ASN A 463 18.20 -22.79 6.92
N GLN A 464 16.96 -22.44 7.28
CA GLN A 464 16.43 -22.62 8.64
C GLN A 464 15.76 -24.00 8.72
N ASP A 465 14.89 -24.23 9.70
CA ASP A 465 14.13 -25.48 9.82
C ASP A 465 12.68 -25.27 9.36
N TYR A 466 12.48 -24.93 8.08
CA TYR A 466 11.15 -24.94 7.44
C TYR A 466 10.92 -26.18 6.57
N ALA A 467 9.63 -26.52 6.42
CA ALA A 467 9.13 -27.58 5.55
C ALA A 467 8.51 -26.98 4.27
N GLY A 468 8.11 -27.82 3.32
CA GLY A 468 7.17 -27.41 2.27
C GLY A 468 5.85 -26.96 2.88
N ILE A 469 5.24 -27.81 3.72
CA ILE A 469 4.09 -27.46 4.58
C ILE A 469 4.48 -27.66 6.05
N ASN A 470 4.43 -26.58 6.81
CA ASN A 470 4.64 -26.57 8.26
C ASN A 470 3.29 -26.50 8.97
N LEU A 471 3.01 -27.46 9.86
CA LEU A 471 1.89 -27.44 10.81
C LEU A 471 2.46 -27.24 12.22
N LEU A 472 2.48 -25.99 12.70
CA LEU A 472 3.16 -25.60 13.93
C LEU A 472 2.16 -25.07 14.96
N SER A 473 2.16 -25.60 16.17
CA SER A 473 1.36 -25.08 17.30
C SER A 473 1.94 -23.80 17.93
N LYS A 474 2.51 -22.91 17.11
CA LYS A 474 3.37 -21.80 17.54
C LYS A 474 2.66 -20.72 18.36
N ARG A 475 1.36 -20.53 18.12
CA ARG A 475 0.51 -19.51 18.74
C ARG A 475 -0.84 -20.09 19.24
N GLY A 476 -0.89 -21.40 19.42
CA GLY A 476 -2.10 -22.15 19.82
C GLY A 476 -2.09 -23.56 19.25
N PRO A 477 -3.14 -24.38 19.47
CA PRO A 477 -3.26 -25.69 18.82
C PRO A 477 -3.24 -25.55 17.28
N ALA A 478 -2.74 -26.57 16.58
CA ALA A 478 -2.75 -26.63 15.11
C ALA A 478 -3.43 -27.94 14.65
N GLN A 479 -4.76 -27.87 14.51
CA GLN A 479 -5.61 -29.05 14.37
C GLN A 479 -6.68 -28.89 13.29
N ARG A 480 -7.14 -30.02 12.73
CA ARG A 480 -8.11 -30.08 11.62
C ARG A 480 -7.64 -29.37 10.34
N TYR A 481 -6.34 -29.41 10.08
CA TYR A 481 -5.78 -29.12 8.76
C TYR A 481 -5.87 -30.35 7.86
N THR A 482 -6.34 -30.17 6.63
CA THR A 482 -6.42 -31.24 5.61
C THR A 482 -5.42 -30.96 4.49
N VAL A 483 -4.30 -31.66 4.52
CA VAL A 483 -3.22 -31.59 3.52
C VAL A 483 -3.40 -32.74 2.54
N GLN A 484 -3.97 -32.47 1.35
CA GLN A 484 -4.44 -33.53 0.44
C GLN A 484 -3.97 -33.37 -1.03
N ASP A 485 -3.58 -34.46 -1.70
CA ASP A 485 -3.29 -34.49 -3.14
C ASP A 485 -2.21 -33.48 -3.62
N ASN A 486 -1.34 -32.97 -2.75
CA ASN A 486 -0.29 -32.00 -3.11
C ASN A 486 0.94 -32.70 -3.72
N ILE A 487 1.67 -31.98 -4.58
CA ILE A 487 3.02 -32.34 -5.03
C ILE A 487 4.00 -31.51 -4.21
N ILE A 488 4.86 -32.17 -3.43
CA ILE A 488 5.80 -31.52 -2.50
C ILE A 488 7.19 -32.11 -2.76
N GLU A 489 8.11 -31.31 -3.27
CA GLU A 489 9.41 -31.81 -3.71
C GLU A 489 10.57 -30.84 -3.43
N ASN A 490 11.78 -31.35 -3.54
CA ASN A 490 13.02 -30.64 -3.28
C ASN A 490 14.05 -31.07 -4.34
N THR A 491 14.41 -30.16 -5.24
CA THR A 491 15.35 -30.40 -6.35
C THR A 491 16.72 -29.78 -6.08
N THR A 492 16.79 -28.80 -5.18
CA THR A 492 17.97 -27.99 -4.85
C THR A 492 18.62 -28.35 -3.50
N GLY A 493 17.90 -29.04 -2.61
CA GLY A 493 18.39 -29.42 -1.28
C GLY A 493 17.97 -28.49 -0.14
N THR A 494 17.30 -27.37 -0.42
CA THR A 494 16.92 -26.34 0.58
C THR A 494 15.77 -26.77 1.50
N GLN A 495 14.74 -27.42 0.96
CA GLN A 495 13.50 -27.73 1.66
C GLN A 495 13.72 -28.95 2.58
N LYS A 496 14.02 -28.71 3.88
CA LYS A 496 14.46 -29.77 4.82
C LYS A 496 13.44 -30.89 5.04
N PHE A 497 12.16 -30.52 5.08
CA PHE A 497 11.04 -31.44 5.30
C PHE A 497 9.96 -31.23 4.24
N GLY A 498 9.20 -32.26 3.90
CA GLY A 498 8.06 -32.13 2.98
C GLY A 498 6.83 -31.58 3.69
N VAL A 499 6.19 -32.42 4.51
CA VAL A 499 5.16 -31.99 5.47
C VAL A 499 5.66 -32.28 6.88
N ARG A 500 5.54 -31.32 7.80
CA ARG A 500 5.96 -31.48 9.18
C ARG A 500 4.94 -30.91 10.17
N GLU A 501 4.40 -31.78 11.00
CA GLU A 501 3.86 -31.39 12.31
C GLU A 501 4.98 -31.10 13.30
N ALA A 502 4.86 -30.04 14.09
CA ALA A 502 5.73 -29.79 15.24
C ALA A 502 4.97 -29.08 16.37
N ASN A 503 5.34 -29.40 17.62
CA ASN A 503 4.87 -28.68 18.80
C ASN A 503 5.90 -27.61 19.16
N LEU A 504 5.53 -26.33 19.09
CA LEU A 504 6.45 -25.20 19.30
C LEU A 504 5.87 -24.20 20.32
N ALA A 505 6.06 -24.47 21.61
CA ALA A 505 5.60 -23.55 22.66
C ALA A 505 6.40 -22.24 22.63
N VAL A 506 5.72 -21.12 22.35
CA VAL A 506 6.26 -19.76 22.57
C VAL A 506 5.74 -19.24 23.92
N PRO A 507 6.61 -18.96 24.90
CA PRO A 507 6.20 -18.40 26.18
C PRO A 507 6.02 -16.86 26.12
N PRO A 508 5.32 -16.22 27.07
CA PRO A 508 4.37 -16.76 28.06
C PRO A 508 3.02 -15.97 28.14
N THR A 509 2.02 -16.51 28.86
CA THR A 509 1.17 -15.83 29.88
C THR A 509 -0.07 -16.65 30.24
N THR A 510 -0.68 -17.31 29.25
CA THR A 510 -1.94 -18.07 29.40
C THR A 510 -1.74 -19.58 29.24
N PRO A 511 -2.55 -20.43 29.90
CA PRO A 511 -2.44 -21.90 29.81
C PRO A 511 -3.08 -22.44 28.52
N VAL A 512 -2.36 -22.30 27.41
CA VAL A 512 -2.81 -22.73 26.07
C VAL A 512 -2.23 -24.09 25.71
N ASN A 513 -3.05 -25.00 25.16
CA ASN A 513 -2.60 -26.31 24.72
C ASN A 513 -1.90 -26.23 23.35
N TYR A 514 -0.57 -26.17 23.33
CA TYR A 514 0.26 -26.09 22.13
C TYR A 514 0.38 -27.45 21.39
N LEU A 515 -0.76 -28.06 21.04
CA LEU A 515 -0.85 -29.39 20.42
C LEU A 515 -1.19 -29.32 18.93
N THR A 516 -0.27 -29.80 18.09
CA THR A 516 -0.49 -30.17 16.69
C THR A 516 -1.00 -31.62 16.63
N ASP A 517 -2.27 -31.83 16.26
CA ASP A 517 -2.95 -33.14 16.26
C ASP A 517 -4.27 -33.09 15.46
N PHE A 518 -4.95 -34.21 15.24
CA PHE A 518 -6.21 -34.32 14.49
C PHE A 518 -6.14 -33.73 13.08
N ASN A 519 -4.97 -33.76 12.45
CA ASN A 519 -4.79 -33.35 11.06
C ASN A 519 -5.02 -34.53 10.11
N THR A 520 -5.27 -34.25 8.83
CA THR A 520 -5.43 -35.27 7.78
C THR A 520 -4.41 -34.98 6.69
N ILE A 521 -3.42 -35.85 6.53
CA ILE A 521 -2.31 -35.69 5.58
C ILE A 521 -2.37 -36.87 4.61
N THR A 522 -3.06 -36.74 3.48
CA THR A 522 -3.41 -37.88 2.62
C THR A 522 -3.14 -37.69 1.12
N ASN A 523 -2.81 -38.78 0.43
CA ASN A 523 -2.60 -38.84 -1.03
C ASN A 523 -1.54 -37.88 -1.61
N ASN A 524 -0.71 -37.23 -0.78
CA ASN A 524 0.31 -36.29 -1.26
C ASN A 524 1.50 -37.07 -1.85
N THR A 525 2.14 -36.50 -2.88
CA THR A 525 3.40 -37.00 -3.43
C THR A 525 4.54 -36.17 -2.86
N ILE A 526 5.38 -36.77 -2.00
CA ILE A 526 6.34 -36.03 -1.15
C ILE A 526 7.74 -36.66 -1.22
N TYR A 527 8.71 -36.05 -1.90
CA TYR A 527 10.03 -36.68 -2.14
C TYR A 527 11.25 -35.74 -2.10
N ASN A 528 12.44 -36.34 -1.96
CA ASN A 528 13.78 -35.72 -1.97
C ASN A 528 14.11 -34.72 -0.83
N HIS A 529 13.40 -34.75 0.30
CA HIS A 529 13.71 -33.90 1.46
C HIS A 529 14.87 -34.49 2.30
N PRO A 530 15.90 -33.69 2.68
CA PRO A 530 17.13 -34.20 3.29
C PRO A 530 17.00 -34.57 4.78
N SER A 531 15.91 -34.20 5.46
CA SER A 531 15.60 -34.68 6.81
C SER A 531 14.51 -35.76 6.76
N ASN A 532 13.26 -35.39 6.48
CA ASN A 532 12.16 -36.34 6.32
C ASN A 532 11.11 -35.82 5.32
N ASN A 533 10.61 -36.68 4.45
CA ASN A 533 9.47 -36.33 3.58
C ASN A 533 8.22 -36.00 4.41
N LEU A 534 7.92 -36.79 5.46
CA LEU A 534 6.79 -36.57 6.35
C LEU A 534 7.22 -36.72 7.82
N VAL A 535 6.72 -35.81 8.68
CA VAL A 535 6.79 -35.91 10.13
C VAL A 535 5.39 -35.70 10.71
N VAL A 536 4.95 -36.65 11.53
CA VAL A 536 3.68 -36.66 12.25
C VAL A 536 4.00 -36.86 13.74
N ILE A 537 3.34 -36.09 14.60
CA ILE A 537 3.47 -36.18 16.06
C ILE A 537 2.11 -36.24 16.77
N GLY A 538 1.02 -35.85 16.10
CA GLY A 538 -0.33 -35.96 16.62
C GLY A 538 -0.78 -37.41 16.70
N PRO A 539 -1.14 -37.95 17.90
CA PRO A 539 -1.60 -39.33 18.02
C PRO A 539 -2.95 -39.62 17.34
N ASN A 540 -3.70 -38.58 16.97
CA ASN A 540 -4.95 -38.64 16.23
C ASN A 540 -4.83 -38.10 14.80
N THR A 541 -3.63 -37.69 14.36
CA THR A 541 -3.39 -37.25 12.97
C THR A 541 -3.39 -38.47 12.02
N VAL A 542 -4.21 -38.40 10.97
CA VAL A 542 -4.36 -39.46 9.97
C VAL A 542 -3.44 -39.20 8.79
N ALA A 543 -2.42 -40.07 8.62
CA ALA A 543 -1.45 -39.96 7.53
C ALA A 543 -1.43 -41.22 6.65
N THR A 544 -2.19 -41.21 5.54
CA THR A 544 -2.41 -42.40 4.69
C THR A 544 -2.38 -42.08 3.20
N GLY A 545 -2.01 -43.05 2.35
CA GLY A 545 -1.99 -42.88 0.89
C GLY A 545 -0.89 -41.97 0.31
N ASN A 546 -0.04 -41.35 1.14
CA ASN A 546 1.07 -40.52 0.65
C ASN A 546 2.15 -41.36 -0.04
N VAL A 547 2.72 -40.84 -1.13
CA VAL A 547 3.76 -41.48 -1.95
C VAL A 547 5.09 -40.78 -1.70
N PHE A 548 6.15 -41.54 -1.38
CA PHE A 548 7.46 -40.98 -0.97
C PHE A 548 8.57 -41.08 -2.02
N THR A 549 8.22 -41.43 -3.26
CA THR A 549 9.12 -41.62 -4.40
C THR A 549 8.83 -40.62 -5.51
N GLN A 550 9.87 -40.18 -6.22
CA GLN A 550 9.73 -39.34 -7.40
C GLN A 550 8.86 -40.03 -8.49
N PRO A 551 7.92 -39.31 -9.14
CA PRO A 551 7.18 -39.80 -10.30
C PRO A 551 8.14 -40.22 -11.43
N GLY A 552 8.28 -41.53 -11.64
CA GLY A 552 9.26 -42.10 -12.57
C GLY A 552 9.76 -43.48 -12.13
N ALA A 553 9.82 -43.74 -10.82
CA ALA A 553 9.78 -45.11 -10.32
C ALA A 553 8.39 -45.71 -10.57
N VAL A 554 8.30 -46.98 -10.99
CA VAL A 554 7.04 -47.58 -11.47
C VAL A 554 6.08 -47.89 -10.31
N ILE A 555 5.32 -46.88 -9.93
CA ILE A 555 4.02 -47.01 -9.28
C ILE A 555 3.12 -45.97 -9.92
N THR A 556 2.10 -46.42 -10.66
CA THR A 556 0.99 -45.56 -11.04
C THR A 556 0.30 -45.15 -9.73
N PRO A 557 0.34 -43.87 -9.30
CA PRO A 557 -0.59 -43.46 -8.27
C PRO A 557 -1.99 -43.53 -8.90
N THR A 558 -3.04 -43.47 -8.08
CA THR A 558 -4.33 -42.97 -8.58
C THR A 558 -4.41 -41.50 -8.17
N PRO A 559 -3.73 -40.56 -8.87
CA PRO A 559 -4.08 -39.17 -8.68
C PRO A 559 -5.52 -39.04 -9.18
N THR A 560 -6.39 -38.39 -8.40
CA THR A 560 -7.52 -37.69 -9.01
C THR A 560 -6.92 -36.77 -10.07
N ASN A 561 -7.35 -36.93 -11.32
CA ASN A 561 -6.58 -36.56 -12.52
C ASN A 561 -6.60 -35.04 -12.82
N ILE A 562 -6.31 -34.23 -11.80
CA ILE A 562 -6.34 -32.77 -11.76
C ILE A 562 -4.91 -32.35 -11.40
N GLN A 563 -4.12 -32.05 -12.41
CA GLN A 563 -2.85 -31.35 -12.21
C GLN A 563 -3.13 -29.94 -11.65
N PRO A 564 -2.25 -29.39 -10.80
CA PRO A 564 -2.37 -28.01 -10.31
C PRO A 564 -2.47 -27.03 -11.49
N THR A 565 -3.46 -26.13 -11.44
CA THR A 565 -3.84 -25.30 -12.61
C THR A 565 -3.32 -23.87 -12.58
N ALA A 566 -2.59 -23.48 -11.54
CA ALA A 566 -1.80 -22.25 -11.53
C ALA A 566 -0.77 -22.22 -12.67
N SER A 567 -0.70 -21.08 -13.34
CA SER A 567 0.35 -20.74 -14.28
C SER A 567 0.70 -19.28 -14.05
N GLU A 568 1.99 -18.95 -14.08
CA GLU A 568 2.39 -17.54 -14.14
C GLU A 568 1.97 -16.99 -15.50
N THR A 569 1.09 -15.97 -15.51
CA THR A 569 1.27 -14.95 -16.54
C THR A 569 2.65 -14.35 -16.31
N SER A 570 3.40 -14.07 -17.38
CA SER A 570 4.72 -13.46 -17.26
C SER A 570 4.64 -12.27 -16.32
N VAL A 571 5.37 -12.31 -15.20
CA VAL A 571 5.71 -11.12 -14.42
C VAL A 571 6.06 -10.05 -15.45
N PRO A 572 5.40 -8.87 -15.45
CA PRO A 572 5.80 -7.77 -16.32
C PRO A 572 7.27 -7.54 -15.99
N THR A 573 8.14 -8.00 -16.88
CA THR A 573 9.56 -7.87 -16.67
C THR A 573 9.78 -6.38 -16.48
N ASN A 574 10.51 -6.01 -15.42
CA ASN A 574 11.05 -4.66 -15.34
C ASN A 574 11.61 -4.39 -16.73
N THR A 575 11.19 -3.31 -17.42
CA THR A 575 11.73 -2.97 -18.74
C THR A 575 13.25 -2.87 -18.54
N PRO A 576 14.03 -3.88 -18.97
CA PRO A 576 15.06 -4.46 -18.10
C PRO A 576 16.03 -3.39 -17.68
N THR A 577 16.03 -3.05 -16.38
CA THR A 577 16.68 -1.86 -15.80
C THR A 577 18.04 -1.69 -16.47
N PRO A 578 18.19 -0.76 -17.43
CA PRO A 578 19.10 -1.00 -18.55
C PRO A 578 20.50 -1.36 -18.13
N THR A 579 21.00 -2.46 -18.67
CA THR A 579 22.34 -3.01 -18.36
C THR A 579 23.42 -2.11 -18.97
N GLY A 580 23.66 -0.99 -18.32
CA GLY A 580 24.45 0.14 -18.81
C GLY A 580 23.96 1.45 -18.19
N SER A 581 24.18 2.57 -18.87
CA SER A 581 23.54 3.83 -18.51
C SER A 581 22.18 3.98 -19.20
N TYR A 582 21.29 4.83 -18.67
CA TYR A 582 20.02 5.18 -19.31
C TYR A 582 19.43 6.50 -18.78
N VAL A 583 18.44 7.01 -19.50
CA VAL A 583 17.54 8.09 -19.04
C VAL A 583 16.29 7.42 -18.42
N PRO A 584 15.93 7.67 -17.15
CA PRO A 584 14.80 7.00 -16.50
C PRO A 584 13.46 7.71 -16.75
N ARG A 585 13.51 9.00 -17.10
CA ARG A 585 12.36 9.88 -17.37
C ARG A 585 12.81 11.15 -18.10
N LEU A 586 11.86 11.88 -18.66
CA LEU A 586 12.03 13.28 -19.07
C LEU A 586 11.19 14.18 -18.16
N ILE A 587 11.70 15.39 -17.89
CA ILE A 587 11.06 16.42 -17.07
C ILE A 587 10.86 17.66 -17.95
N MET A 588 9.68 18.28 -17.95
CA MET A 588 9.46 19.56 -18.62
C MET A 588 9.50 20.71 -17.62
N TYR A 589 10.21 21.77 -17.99
CA TYR A 589 10.34 23.03 -17.25
C TYR A 589 9.75 24.19 -18.05
N ASN A 590 9.21 25.17 -17.34
CA ASN A 590 8.94 26.51 -17.85
C ASN A 590 10.26 27.29 -17.83
N ALA A 591 10.80 27.61 -19.01
CA ALA A 591 12.09 28.28 -19.20
C ALA A 591 12.06 29.79 -18.91
N ASP A 592 10.91 30.37 -18.54
CA ASP A 592 10.82 31.75 -18.04
C ASP A 592 10.91 31.83 -16.50
N THR A 593 10.83 30.69 -15.79
CA THR A 593 10.63 30.65 -14.32
C THR A 593 11.32 29.49 -13.60
N ASP A 594 11.96 28.58 -14.33
CA ASP A 594 12.59 27.35 -13.85
C ASP A 594 11.68 26.41 -13.02
N GLN A 595 10.37 26.58 -13.14
CA GLN A 595 9.39 25.73 -12.49
C GLN A 595 9.10 24.48 -13.33
N VAL A 596 8.94 23.34 -12.65
CA VAL A 596 8.52 22.08 -13.28
C VAL A 596 7.08 22.19 -13.76
N LEU A 597 6.85 21.88 -15.03
CA LEU A 597 5.52 21.73 -15.62
C LEU A 597 5.03 20.28 -15.59
N TYR A 598 5.93 19.33 -15.85
CA TYR A 598 5.62 17.89 -15.81
C TYR A 598 6.84 17.08 -15.34
N ASP A 599 6.66 16.26 -14.30
CA ASP A 599 7.66 15.28 -13.86
C ASP A 599 7.03 13.93 -13.45
N PRO A 600 7.15 12.87 -14.28
CA PRO A 600 7.69 12.86 -15.64
C PRO A 600 6.72 13.54 -16.63
N ILE A 601 7.19 13.84 -17.85
CA ILE A 601 6.30 14.15 -18.98
C ILE A 601 5.51 12.86 -19.35
N PRO A 602 4.17 12.84 -19.26
CA PRO A 602 3.40 11.64 -19.60
C PRO A 602 3.42 11.35 -21.10
N ASN A 603 3.49 10.07 -21.48
CA ASN A 603 3.41 9.66 -22.88
C ASN A 603 2.00 9.94 -23.45
N GLY A 604 1.94 10.66 -24.57
CA GLY A 604 0.70 11.10 -25.22
C GLY A 604 0.11 12.42 -24.68
N VAL A 605 0.71 13.05 -23.67
CA VAL A 605 0.16 14.27 -23.03
C VAL A 605 -0.12 15.38 -24.05
N THR A 606 -1.25 16.06 -23.91
CA THR A 606 -1.57 17.27 -24.69
C THR A 606 -1.21 18.51 -23.87
N ILE A 607 -0.30 19.31 -24.40
CA ILE A 607 0.23 20.53 -23.80
C ILE A 607 -0.40 21.71 -24.53
N ASN A 608 -1.16 22.54 -23.81
CA ASN A 608 -1.72 23.77 -24.36
C ASN A 608 -0.86 24.97 -23.92
N TYR A 609 -0.04 25.52 -24.82
CA TYR A 609 0.80 26.68 -24.50
C TYR A 609 -0.04 27.89 -24.05
N ALA A 610 -1.26 28.02 -24.55
CA ALA A 610 -2.18 29.09 -24.14
C ALA A 610 -2.64 28.93 -22.68
N SER A 611 -2.78 27.69 -22.17
CA SER A 611 -3.06 27.40 -20.76
C SER A 611 -1.82 27.44 -19.86
N LEU A 612 -0.64 27.14 -20.39
CA LEU A 612 0.64 27.28 -19.68
C LEU A 612 1.06 28.74 -19.47
N GLY A 613 0.51 29.68 -20.24
CA GLY A 613 0.93 31.07 -20.25
C GLY A 613 2.30 31.32 -20.92
N THR A 614 2.96 30.27 -21.41
CA THR A 614 4.26 30.35 -22.10
C THR A 614 4.40 29.33 -23.22
N ARG A 615 5.30 29.62 -24.17
CA ARG A 615 5.84 28.70 -25.18
C ARG A 615 7.29 28.30 -24.87
N ASN A 616 7.94 28.99 -23.94
CA ASN A 616 9.32 28.79 -23.55
C ASN A 616 9.39 27.59 -22.62
N ILE A 617 9.53 26.40 -23.21
CA ILE A 617 9.71 25.15 -22.48
C ILE A 617 11.14 24.64 -22.64
N SER A 618 11.64 23.96 -21.62
CA SER A 618 12.84 23.14 -21.69
C SER A 618 12.55 21.72 -21.21
N ILE A 619 13.37 20.76 -21.62
CA ILE A 619 13.21 19.34 -21.27
C ILE A 619 14.52 18.82 -20.70
N VAL A 620 14.48 18.29 -19.48
CA VAL A 620 15.65 17.77 -18.75
C VAL A 620 15.62 16.24 -18.73
N ALA A 621 16.78 15.63 -18.92
CA ALA A 621 16.99 14.19 -18.86
C ALA A 621 17.91 13.84 -17.67
N PRO A 622 17.34 13.50 -16.50
CA PRO A 622 18.09 12.80 -15.45
C PRO A 622 18.77 11.54 -15.99
N THR A 623 19.83 11.07 -15.33
CA THR A 623 20.56 9.88 -15.77
C THR A 623 20.69 8.85 -14.66
N THR A 624 20.72 7.58 -15.03
CA THR A 624 21.16 6.48 -14.17
C THR A 624 22.35 5.77 -14.84
N PRO A 625 23.49 5.58 -14.15
CA PRO A 625 23.84 6.18 -12.85
C PRO A 625 23.81 7.72 -12.85
N ALA A 626 23.67 8.31 -11.66
CA ALA A 626 23.60 9.75 -11.48
C ALA A 626 24.93 10.47 -11.77
N THR A 627 26.05 9.75 -11.77
CA THR A 627 27.41 10.22 -12.08
C THR A 627 28.08 9.29 -13.11
N GLY A 628 29.20 9.71 -13.71
CA GLY A 628 29.94 8.89 -14.69
C GLY A 628 29.33 8.88 -16.11
N ILE A 629 28.37 9.75 -16.39
CA ILE A 629 27.84 10.01 -17.73
C ILE A 629 28.59 11.20 -18.34
N GLY A 630 29.03 11.08 -19.59
CA GLY A 630 29.75 12.16 -20.29
C GLY A 630 28.82 13.09 -21.06
N SER A 631 27.67 12.61 -21.55
CA SER A 631 26.66 13.43 -22.22
C SER A 631 25.29 12.73 -22.35
N VAL A 632 24.27 13.50 -22.73
CA VAL A 632 22.96 13.01 -23.20
C VAL A 632 22.66 13.60 -24.58
N ARG A 633 22.28 12.76 -25.54
CA ARG A 633 21.76 13.20 -26.84
C ARG A 633 20.24 13.24 -26.81
N PHE A 634 19.67 14.32 -27.33
CA PHE A 634 18.23 14.53 -27.48
C PHE A 634 17.84 14.50 -28.96
N TRP A 635 16.66 13.94 -29.25
CA TRP A 635 16.01 13.99 -30.55
C TRP A 635 14.59 14.53 -30.42
N VAL A 636 14.16 15.23 -31.47
CA VAL A 636 12.77 15.65 -31.71
C VAL A 636 12.41 15.14 -33.11
N ASP A 637 11.34 14.36 -33.24
CA ASP A 637 10.84 13.81 -34.50
C ASP A 637 11.91 13.06 -35.32
N SER A 638 12.75 12.31 -34.60
CA SER A 638 13.93 11.58 -35.11
C SER A 638 15.11 12.45 -35.56
N ALA A 639 14.98 13.77 -35.67
CA ALA A 639 16.11 14.68 -35.86
C ALA A 639 16.88 14.86 -34.53
N ILE A 640 18.22 14.95 -34.59
CA ILE A 640 19.03 15.29 -33.40
C ILE A 640 18.79 16.77 -33.09
N TYR A 641 18.34 17.07 -31.89
CA TYR A 641 18.11 18.45 -31.44
C TYR A 641 19.36 19.03 -30.76
N ARG A 642 19.92 18.31 -29.77
CA ARG A 642 21.15 18.69 -29.05
C ARG A 642 21.89 17.46 -28.56
N THR A 643 23.19 17.59 -28.30
CA THR A 643 23.93 16.65 -27.43
C THR A 643 24.56 17.44 -26.30
N GLU A 644 23.96 17.35 -25.11
CA GLU A 644 24.40 18.09 -23.92
C GLU A 644 25.47 17.31 -23.15
N SER A 645 26.56 17.98 -22.77
CA SER A 645 27.67 17.41 -21.98
C SER A 645 27.85 18.10 -20.62
N GLY A 646 27.29 19.30 -20.44
CA GLY A 646 27.09 19.94 -19.15
C GLY A 646 26.03 19.25 -18.30
N ARG A 647 25.87 19.70 -17.06
CA ARG A 647 24.91 19.16 -16.09
C ARG A 647 24.18 20.32 -15.41
N PRO A 648 22.84 20.28 -15.29
CA PRO A 648 21.91 19.21 -15.68
C PRO A 648 21.73 19.04 -17.20
N TYR A 649 21.63 17.78 -17.67
CA TYR A 649 21.45 17.52 -19.11
C TYR A 649 20.07 17.98 -19.58
N SER A 650 20.04 19.06 -20.35
CA SER A 650 18.85 19.77 -20.81
C SER A 650 18.83 19.86 -22.33
N ILE A 651 17.64 19.83 -22.93
CA ILE A 651 17.45 19.73 -24.38
C ILE A 651 17.97 20.95 -25.13
N ALA A 652 17.91 22.13 -24.52
CA ALA A 652 18.39 23.39 -25.08
C ALA A 652 19.58 24.00 -24.31
N GLY A 653 20.10 23.30 -23.29
CA GLY A 653 21.15 23.78 -22.39
C GLY A 653 20.61 24.50 -21.17
N ASP A 654 21.52 24.75 -20.21
CA ASP A 654 21.27 25.54 -19.01
C ASP A 654 22.34 26.62 -18.85
N GLN A 655 22.07 27.59 -17.97
CA GLN A 655 23.07 28.48 -17.40
C GLN A 655 23.15 28.26 -15.87
N SER A 656 24.22 28.79 -15.28
CA SER A 656 24.41 28.79 -13.82
C SER A 656 24.39 27.41 -13.14
N ASN A 657 24.68 26.34 -13.88
CA ASN A 657 24.64 24.93 -13.46
C ASN A 657 23.23 24.45 -13.05
N GLY A 658 22.23 24.72 -13.88
CA GLY A 658 20.85 24.27 -13.67
C GLY A 658 20.00 25.20 -12.80
N LEU A 659 20.29 26.50 -12.82
CA LEU A 659 19.47 27.54 -12.18
C LEU A 659 18.76 28.46 -13.20
N ASP A 660 18.94 28.18 -14.50
CA ASP A 660 18.32 28.83 -15.66
C ASP A 660 18.30 27.78 -16.79
N PHE A 661 17.14 27.25 -17.14
CA PHE A 661 16.95 26.26 -18.21
C PHE A 661 16.56 26.96 -19.51
N LEU A 662 17.46 26.97 -20.50
CA LEU A 662 17.22 27.67 -21.76
C LEU A 662 16.00 27.10 -22.52
N PRO A 663 15.21 27.95 -23.19
CA PRO A 663 14.04 27.52 -23.94
C PRO A 663 14.41 26.78 -25.24
N MET A 664 13.55 25.88 -25.67
CA MET A 664 13.61 25.29 -27.01
C MET A 664 13.41 26.38 -28.08
N ASN A 665 14.29 26.40 -29.08
CA ASN A 665 14.29 27.36 -30.19
C ASN A 665 14.63 26.63 -31.52
N PRO A 666 13.67 26.46 -32.44
CA PRO A 666 12.26 26.85 -32.29
C PRO A 666 11.56 26.06 -31.17
N ALA A 667 10.56 26.68 -30.55
CA ALA A 667 9.60 25.95 -29.72
C ALA A 667 8.83 24.95 -30.59
N LEU A 668 8.24 23.92 -29.96
CA LEU A 668 7.51 22.89 -30.70
C LEU A 668 6.28 23.50 -31.40
N SER A 669 6.01 23.06 -32.62
CA SER A 669 4.84 23.47 -33.39
C SER A 669 3.56 22.86 -32.85
N HIS A 670 2.40 23.39 -33.25
CA HIS A 670 1.12 22.68 -33.07
C HIS A 670 1.17 21.31 -33.77
N GLY A 671 0.83 20.23 -33.06
CA GLY A 671 0.83 18.87 -33.61
C GLY A 671 1.41 17.81 -32.66
N THR A 672 1.55 16.59 -33.16
CA THR A 672 2.15 15.45 -32.44
C THR A 672 3.66 15.42 -32.66
N HIS A 673 4.42 15.36 -31.57
CA HIS A 673 5.88 15.33 -31.56
C HIS A 673 6.43 14.12 -30.79
N VAL A 674 7.57 13.59 -31.22
CA VAL A 674 8.29 12.47 -30.57
C VAL A 674 9.58 13.00 -29.94
N ILE A 675 9.65 13.00 -28.61
CA ILE A 675 10.84 13.42 -27.85
C ILE A 675 11.59 12.19 -27.36
N LYS A 676 12.91 12.16 -27.55
CA LYS A 676 13.78 11.03 -27.16
C LYS A 676 15.08 11.53 -26.56
N ALA A 677 15.60 10.83 -25.55
CA ALA A 677 16.93 11.11 -24.98
C ALA A 677 17.71 9.84 -24.66
N ALA A 678 19.03 9.85 -24.84
CA ALA A 678 19.92 8.72 -24.53
C ALA A 678 21.25 9.17 -23.92
N THR A 679 21.72 8.46 -22.90
CA THR A 679 23.03 8.70 -22.26
C THR A 679 24.20 8.23 -23.13
N PHE A 680 25.37 8.83 -22.93
CA PHE A 680 26.63 8.44 -23.53
C PHE A 680 27.76 8.53 -22.48
N THR A 681 28.70 7.58 -22.48
CA THR A 681 29.79 7.56 -21.48
C THR A 681 30.84 8.64 -21.71
N GLY A 682 31.04 9.09 -22.95
CA GLY A 682 31.88 10.24 -23.29
C GLY A 682 31.07 11.52 -23.54
N SER A 683 31.74 12.67 -23.58
CA SER A 683 31.15 13.96 -23.97
C SER A 683 30.88 14.05 -25.48
N GLY A 684 30.04 14.99 -25.91
CA GLY A 684 29.64 15.15 -27.33
C GLY A 684 28.84 13.96 -27.91
N GLY A 685 28.37 13.05 -27.06
CA GLY A 685 27.73 11.80 -27.42
C GLY A 685 28.68 10.82 -28.08
N THR A 686 29.83 10.63 -27.43
CA THR A 686 30.89 9.65 -27.76
C THR A 686 30.92 8.51 -26.73
N GLY A 687 31.69 7.45 -27.01
CA GLY A 687 31.72 6.26 -26.16
C GLY A 687 30.46 5.40 -26.27
N THR A 688 30.14 4.65 -25.23
CA THR A 688 29.01 3.71 -25.22
C THR A 688 27.71 4.47 -25.05
N GLN A 689 26.78 4.30 -25.99
CA GLN A 689 25.41 4.77 -25.85
C GLN A 689 24.64 3.88 -24.85
N GLY A 690 23.94 4.52 -23.92
CA GLY A 690 22.99 3.88 -23.01
C GLY A 690 21.57 3.79 -23.58
N THR A 691 20.67 3.13 -22.85
CA THR A 691 19.29 2.95 -23.32
C THR A 691 18.54 4.28 -23.36
N ALA A 692 17.83 4.48 -24.47
CA ALA A 692 17.07 5.69 -24.75
C ALA A 692 15.70 5.65 -24.09
N TYR A 693 15.28 6.78 -23.51
CA TYR A 693 13.90 7.06 -23.15
C TYR A 693 13.21 7.79 -24.29
N GLN A 694 11.93 7.51 -24.55
CA GLN A 694 11.17 8.12 -25.64
C GLN A 694 9.70 8.31 -25.20
N ILE A 695 9.13 9.44 -25.59
CA ILE A 695 7.71 9.78 -25.40
C ILE A 695 7.14 10.39 -26.68
N VAL A 696 5.83 10.29 -26.83
CA VAL A 696 5.02 11.13 -27.72
C VAL A 696 4.40 12.25 -26.88
N ILE A 697 4.27 13.45 -27.43
CA ILE A 697 3.51 14.57 -26.85
C ILE A 697 2.69 15.25 -27.95
N ASN A 698 1.63 15.96 -27.59
CA ASN A 698 0.80 16.75 -28.50
C ASN A 698 0.82 18.21 -28.06
N ILE A 699 0.96 19.14 -28.98
CA ILE A 699 1.04 20.58 -28.72
C ILE A 699 -0.18 21.27 -29.32
N VAL A 700 -0.85 22.11 -28.53
CA VAL A 700 -1.99 22.94 -28.96
C VAL A 700 -1.85 24.39 -28.47
N ASP A 701 -2.60 25.29 -29.11
CA ASP A 701 -2.36 26.75 -29.11
C ASP A 701 -3.65 27.56 -28.94
N SER A 702 -4.61 27.05 -28.17
CA SER A 702 -6.00 27.51 -28.21
C SER A 702 -6.58 27.82 -26.82
N ASN A 703 -6.94 29.08 -26.58
CA ASN A 703 -7.77 29.53 -25.45
C ASN A 703 -9.28 29.24 -25.69
N ALA A 704 -9.60 28.07 -26.27
CA ALA A 704 -10.97 27.70 -26.58
C ALA A 704 -11.67 27.11 -25.35
N THR A 705 -12.68 27.81 -24.83
CA THR A 705 -13.61 27.24 -23.83
C THR A 705 -14.26 26.00 -24.40
N ALA A 706 -14.26 24.90 -23.63
CA ALA A 706 -14.65 23.57 -24.11
C ALA A 706 -16.06 23.55 -24.74
N THR A 707 -16.10 23.47 -26.06
CA THR A 707 -17.32 23.24 -26.86
C THR A 707 -17.08 21.94 -27.64
N PRO A 708 -17.98 20.94 -27.57
CA PRO A 708 -17.72 19.64 -28.19
C PRO A 708 -17.73 19.75 -29.71
N ILE A 709 -16.57 19.52 -30.33
CA ILE A 709 -16.41 19.45 -31.79
C ILE A 709 -16.91 18.09 -32.28
N PRO A 710 -17.75 18.02 -33.33
CA PRO A 710 -18.23 16.77 -33.89
C PRO A 710 -17.09 15.96 -34.54
N THR A 711 -17.19 14.63 -34.46
CA THR A 711 -16.19 13.70 -34.97
C THR A 711 -16.02 13.78 -36.49
N SER A 712 -14.80 14.07 -36.95
CA SER A 712 -14.41 13.93 -38.35
C SER A 712 -14.11 12.46 -38.67
N THR A 713 -14.70 11.96 -39.77
CA THR A 713 -14.51 10.58 -40.23
C THR A 713 -13.17 10.41 -40.96
N ASN A 714 -12.35 9.46 -40.52
CA ASN A 714 -11.11 9.10 -41.20
C ASN A 714 -11.40 8.59 -42.62
N THR A 715 -10.81 9.24 -43.62
CA THR A 715 -10.82 8.79 -45.02
C THR A 715 -9.49 8.11 -45.34
N ALA A 716 -9.52 6.81 -45.62
CA ALA A 716 -8.33 6.06 -46.00
C ALA A 716 -8.03 6.18 -47.50
N VAL A 717 -6.75 6.27 -47.86
CA VAL A 717 -6.24 6.26 -49.24
C VAL A 717 -5.31 5.04 -49.39
N PRO A 718 -5.36 4.28 -50.50
CA PRO A 718 -5.07 2.83 -50.44
C PRO A 718 -3.65 2.42 -50.84
N THR A 719 -3.24 1.23 -50.39
CA THR A 719 -2.22 0.38 -51.02
C THR A 719 -2.78 -1.03 -51.26
N SER A 720 -2.08 -1.85 -52.06
CA SER A 720 -2.71 -2.80 -52.98
C SER A 720 -2.86 -4.26 -52.51
N THR A 721 -4.07 -4.79 -52.69
CA THR A 721 -4.43 -6.18 -53.10
C THR A 721 -3.70 -7.38 -52.49
N ASN A 722 -4.50 -8.24 -51.83
CA ASN A 722 -4.48 -9.69 -52.08
C ASN A 722 -5.90 -10.26 -51.98
N THR A 723 -6.27 -11.16 -52.90
CA THR A 723 -7.63 -11.74 -53.01
C THR A 723 -7.74 -13.02 -52.17
N PRO A 724 -8.91 -13.28 -51.55
CA PRO A 724 -9.72 -14.40 -52.05
C PRO A 724 -11.24 -14.11 -52.09
N THR A 725 -12.04 -15.11 -52.49
CA THR A 725 -13.38 -14.94 -53.10
C THR A 725 -14.56 -15.17 -52.14
N ASN A 726 -15.71 -14.55 -52.44
CA ASN A 726 -17.00 -14.70 -51.75
C ASN A 726 -17.56 -16.14 -51.75
N THR A 727 -18.38 -16.49 -50.74
CA THR A 727 -19.84 -16.73 -50.88
C THR A 727 -20.48 -17.14 -49.54
N PRO A 728 -21.51 -16.45 -49.03
CA PRO A 728 -22.39 -16.95 -47.97
C PRO A 728 -23.66 -17.61 -48.55
N THR A 729 -24.04 -18.78 -48.02
CA THR A 729 -25.22 -19.54 -48.50
C THR A 729 -26.36 -19.49 -47.48
N ASN A 730 -27.53 -19.01 -47.90
CA ASN A 730 -28.76 -19.03 -47.09
C ASN A 730 -29.52 -20.36 -47.24
N THR A 731 -30.07 -20.88 -46.13
CA THR A 731 -31.16 -21.87 -46.14
C THR A 731 -32.11 -21.60 -44.95
N PRO A 732 -33.36 -21.16 -45.19
CA PRO A 732 -34.36 -20.97 -44.13
C PRO A 732 -35.29 -22.19 -43.97
N THR A 733 -35.89 -22.36 -42.79
CA THR A 733 -36.98 -23.32 -42.55
C THR A 733 -38.16 -22.66 -41.81
N THR A 734 -39.37 -23.06 -42.21
CA THR A 734 -40.67 -22.66 -41.64
C THR A 734 -40.99 -23.51 -40.38
N MET A 735 -42.01 -23.26 -39.54
CA MET A 735 -43.39 -22.79 -39.77
C MET A 735 -44.02 -22.23 -38.45
N PRO A 736 -45.06 -21.35 -38.47
CA PRO A 736 -45.60 -20.67 -37.27
C PRO A 736 -47.00 -21.14 -36.80
N THR A 737 -47.40 -20.75 -35.57
CA THR A 737 -48.80 -20.81 -35.08
C THR A 737 -49.16 -19.70 -34.07
N ASN A 738 -50.00 -18.73 -34.50
CA ASN A 738 -51.15 -18.05 -33.84
C ASN A 738 -51.09 -17.62 -32.34
N THR A 739 -51.25 -16.34 -31.96
CA THR A 739 -52.47 -15.46 -31.86
C THR A 739 -53.58 -15.95 -30.89
N PRO A 740 -54.41 -15.07 -30.26
CA PRO A 740 -54.63 -13.61 -30.44
C PRO A 740 -54.41 -12.80 -29.12
N THR A 741 -54.79 -11.53 -28.88
CA THR A 741 -55.68 -10.52 -29.52
C THR A 741 -55.11 -9.09 -29.48
N ASN A 742 -55.34 -8.31 -30.54
CA ASN A 742 -55.27 -6.83 -30.54
C ASN A 742 -56.62 -6.21 -30.16
N MET A 743 -56.62 -4.92 -29.76
CA MET A 743 -57.36 -3.78 -30.38
C MET A 743 -57.71 -2.65 -29.37
N PRO A 744 -57.87 -1.37 -29.79
CA PRO A 744 -57.08 -0.64 -30.81
C PRO A 744 -56.90 0.89 -30.52
N THR A 745 -56.20 1.60 -31.44
CA THR A 745 -56.30 3.06 -31.76
C THR A 745 -55.93 4.10 -30.67
N ASN A 746 -55.07 5.10 -30.92
CA ASN A 746 -55.18 6.26 -31.85
C ASN A 746 -56.35 7.20 -31.48
N THR A 747 -56.26 8.55 -31.50
CA THR A 747 -55.38 9.45 -32.31
C THR A 747 -55.08 10.78 -31.51
N PRO A 748 -54.68 11.97 -32.03
CA PRO A 748 -53.45 12.63 -31.52
C PRO A 748 -53.60 14.13 -31.10
N THR A 749 -52.46 14.85 -31.15
CA THR A 749 -52.27 16.29 -31.46
C THR A 749 -52.34 17.39 -30.38
N ASN A 750 -51.15 17.96 -30.14
CA ASN A 750 -50.80 19.38 -30.33
C ASN A 750 -50.85 20.44 -29.20
N THR A 751 -49.63 20.93 -28.94
CA THR A 751 -49.21 22.36 -28.85
C THR A 751 -49.01 22.98 -27.47
N ALA A 752 -47.87 23.71 -27.39
CA ALA A 752 -47.34 24.47 -26.27
C ALA A 752 -48.31 25.56 -25.76
N THR A 753 -48.15 26.14 -24.56
CA THR A 753 -47.01 27.00 -24.19
C THR A 753 -46.84 27.11 -22.65
N ALA A 754 -45.67 27.53 -22.20
CA ALA A 754 -45.30 27.68 -20.78
C ALA A 754 -45.99 28.86 -20.06
N ILE A 755 -45.90 28.91 -18.72
CA ILE A 755 -45.58 30.08 -17.84
C ILE A 755 -46.02 29.83 -16.37
N VAL A 756 -45.05 29.91 -15.42
CA VAL A 756 -45.12 30.44 -14.01
C VAL A 756 -46.15 29.88 -12.99
N THR A 757 -45.95 29.86 -11.66
CA THR A 757 -44.82 29.55 -10.73
C THR A 757 -45.47 29.34 -9.32
N GLU A 758 -44.75 28.73 -8.38
CA GLU A 758 -44.96 28.72 -6.90
C GLU A 758 -46.10 27.88 -6.26
N LEU A 759 -45.67 27.07 -5.29
CA LEU A 759 -46.18 26.89 -3.91
C LEU A 759 -47.69 27.09 -3.64
N PRO A 760 -48.33 26.12 -2.95
CA PRO A 760 -48.24 26.17 -1.48
C PRO A 760 -47.89 24.84 -0.79
N THR A 761 -47.30 24.96 0.40
CA THR A 761 -47.16 23.88 1.38
C THR A 761 -48.44 23.69 2.20
N ASN A 762 -48.81 22.44 2.50
CA ASN A 762 -49.04 21.91 3.86
C ASN A 762 -49.97 20.68 3.87
N THR A 763 -49.56 19.66 4.63
CA THR A 763 -50.38 18.51 5.04
C THR A 763 -51.45 18.94 6.05
N PRO A 764 -52.63 18.29 6.06
CA PRO A 764 -52.99 17.59 7.30
C PRO A 764 -53.65 16.21 7.09
N THR A 765 -53.47 15.33 8.08
CA THR A 765 -53.93 13.94 8.12
C THR A 765 -55.34 13.80 8.72
N ASN A 766 -56.17 12.84 8.26
CA ASN A 766 -57.11 12.15 9.17
C ASN A 766 -57.71 10.81 8.65
N THR A 767 -57.16 9.70 9.16
CA THR A 767 -57.82 8.66 10.01
C THR A 767 -59.16 7.98 9.63
N ALA A 768 -59.20 6.66 9.90
CA ALA A 768 -60.36 5.73 10.01
C ALA A 768 -60.93 5.14 8.69
N THR A 769 -61.47 3.91 8.62
CA THR A 769 -61.80 2.88 9.64
C THR A 769 -61.46 1.45 9.12
N ALA A 770 -61.36 0.46 10.02
CA ALA A 770 -60.99 -0.93 9.69
C ALA A 770 -62.15 -1.82 9.17
N ILE A 771 -61.78 -2.97 8.56
CA ILE A 771 -62.62 -4.17 8.42
C ILE A 771 -61.81 -5.37 8.94
N VAL A 772 -62.46 -6.26 9.70
CA VAL A 772 -61.90 -7.52 10.21
C VAL A 772 -62.82 -8.67 9.80
N THR A 773 -62.24 -9.75 9.28
CA THR A 773 -62.89 -11.07 9.22
C THR A 773 -61.84 -12.16 9.37
N GLU A 774 -61.89 -12.93 10.46
CA GLU A 774 -61.10 -14.16 10.62
C GLU A 774 -61.85 -15.37 10.00
N VAL A 775 -61.14 -16.49 9.80
CA VAL A 775 -61.46 -17.74 10.52
C VAL A 775 -60.26 -18.72 10.44
N PRO A 776 -59.97 -19.53 11.49
CA PRO A 776 -58.70 -20.25 11.64
C PRO A 776 -58.83 -21.80 11.64
N THR A 777 -57.72 -22.51 11.84
CA THR A 777 -57.72 -23.84 12.49
C THR A 777 -56.54 -24.00 13.46
N ASN A 778 -56.86 -24.47 14.66
CA ASN A 778 -55.93 -24.68 15.79
C ASN A 778 -55.06 -25.96 15.61
N THR A 779 -54.05 -26.25 16.44
CA THR A 779 -54.25 -26.85 17.80
C THR A 779 -53.01 -26.65 18.69
N PRO A 780 -53.15 -26.26 19.98
CA PRO A 780 -52.04 -25.94 20.88
C PRO A 780 -51.72 -27.05 21.91
N THR A 781 -50.70 -26.80 22.75
CA THR A 781 -50.51 -27.52 24.02
C THR A 781 -50.21 -26.53 25.16
N ASN A 782 -50.91 -26.68 26.28
CA ASN A 782 -50.69 -25.93 27.54
C ASN A 782 -49.49 -26.55 28.34
N THR A 783 -48.98 -26.05 29.47
CA THR A 783 -49.63 -25.34 30.59
C THR A 783 -48.60 -24.57 31.45
N PRO A 784 -48.95 -23.39 32.02
CA PRO A 784 -48.14 -22.72 33.04
C PRO A 784 -48.55 -23.08 34.48
N THR A 785 -47.58 -23.14 35.39
CA THR A 785 -47.79 -23.18 36.86
C THR A 785 -46.52 -22.62 37.52
N GLU A 786 -46.50 -21.79 38.56
CA GLU A 786 -47.37 -20.81 39.24
C GLU A 786 -46.54 -20.37 40.48
N ILE A 787 -47.06 -19.47 41.32
CA ILE A 787 -46.63 -19.16 42.70
C ILE A 787 -45.36 -18.29 42.84
N ALA A 788 -45.58 -17.12 43.43
CA ALA A 788 -44.55 -16.31 44.07
C ALA A 788 -44.71 -16.41 45.60
N THR A 789 -43.61 -16.61 46.33
CA THR A 789 -43.56 -16.54 47.80
C THR A 789 -42.30 -15.83 48.25
N ILE A 790 -42.41 -14.97 49.26
CA ILE A 790 -41.30 -14.17 49.79
C ILE A 790 -40.71 -14.87 51.02
N THR A 791 -39.40 -15.13 51.02
CA THR A 791 -38.63 -15.36 52.25
C THR A 791 -37.27 -14.68 52.13
N ALA A 792 -36.98 -13.76 53.04
CA ALA A 792 -35.65 -13.19 53.20
C ALA A 792 -34.95 -13.86 54.39
N THR A 793 -33.68 -14.25 54.20
CA THR A 793 -32.77 -14.58 55.31
C THR A 793 -31.43 -13.93 55.02
N ALA A 794 -31.09 -12.90 55.80
CA ALA A 794 -29.76 -12.31 55.79
C ALA A 794 -28.90 -12.97 56.88
N THR A 795 -27.60 -13.10 56.61
CA THR A 795 -26.60 -13.32 57.66
C THR A 795 -25.44 -12.34 57.40
N GLU A 796 -25.41 -11.26 58.16
CA GLU A 796 -24.33 -10.28 58.15
C GLU A 796 -23.11 -10.78 58.94
N THR A 797 -21.97 -10.11 58.73
CA THR A 797 -21.04 -9.57 59.76
C THR A 797 -19.92 -8.85 58.98
N ALA A 798 -20.01 -7.54 58.72
CA ALA A 798 -19.47 -6.45 59.56
C ALA A 798 -17.93 -6.49 59.73
N THR A 799 -17.16 -5.42 59.51
CA THR A 799 -17.17 -4.13 60.25
C THR A 799 -16.39 -3.08 59.42
N ALA A 800 -16.96 -1.94 58.98
CA ALA A 800 -17.00 -0.58 59.62
C ALA A 800 -15.61 0.10 59.78
N THR A 801 -15.39 1.44 59.82
CA THR A 801 -16.20 2.66 60.11
C THR A 801 -15.46 3.91 59.52
N ALA A 802 -16.04 4.98 58.97
CA ALA A 802 -17.39 5.28 58.46
C ALA A 802 -17.32 5.99 57.06
N THR A 803 -17.53 7.29 56.79
CA THR A 803 -17.81 8.53 57.57
C THR A 803 -18.59 9.55 56.69
N LEU A 804 -19.26 10.56 57.27
CA LEU A 804 -20.19 11.51 56.59
C LEU A 804 -19.48 12.78 56.05
N THR A 805 -20.04 13.54 55.09
CA THR A 805 -21.01 14.63 55.33
C THR A 805 -21.69 15.07 54.02
N ALA A 806 -22.95 15.51 54.08
CA ALA A 806 -23.70 16.02 52.93
C ALA A 806 -23.51 17.54 52.73
N THR A 807 -23.64 18.01 51.49
CA THR A 807 -23.67 19.45 51.16
C THR A 807 -25.01 19.79 50.50
N ALA A 808 -25.74 20.74 51.06
CA ALA A 808 -27.03 21.19 50.54
C ALA A 808 -26.89 22.11 49.32
N THR A 809 -27.94 22.18 48.50
CA THR A 809 -28.07 23.17 47.43
C THR A 809 -28.63 24.46 48.01
N GLU A 810 -27.84 25.54 48.02
CA GLU A 810 -28.35 26.90 48.21
C GLU A 810 -28.08 27.76 46.96
N THR A 811 -29.11 28.48 46.52
CA THR A 811 -29.04 29.41 45.39
C THR A 811 -28.76 30.82 45.90
N ALA A 812 -27.50 31.26 45.83
CA ALA A 812 -27.09 32.60 46.24
C ALA A 812 -26.78 33.49 45.02
N THR A 813 -27.70 34.39 44.68
CA THR A 813 -27.47 35.43 43.66
C THR A 813 -26.56 36.52 44.23
N ALA A 814 -25.27 36.48 43.88
CA ALA A 814 -24.29 37.50 44.28
C ALA A 814 -23.90 38.39 43.09
N THR A 815 -24.28 39.68 43.15
CA THR A 815 -23.91 40.68 42.15
C THR A 815 -22.42 41.04 42.26
N ALA A 816 -21.62 40.70 41.24
CA ALA A 816 -20.22 41.08 41.16
C ALA A 816 -20.05 42.44 40.47
N THR A 817 -19.63 43.46 41.24
CA THR A 817 -19.31 44.80 40.71
C THR A 817 -18.04 44.78 39.86
N ILE A 818 -18.12 45.23 38.61
CA ILE A 818 -16.96 45.36 37.73
C ILE A 818 -16.23 46.68 38.02
N THR A 819 -15.14 46.61 38.80
CA THR A 819 -14.21 47.74 38.97
C THR A 819 -13.16 47.71 37.87
N ALA A 820 -13.32 48.56 36.85
CA ALA A 820 -12.36 48.68 35.75
C ALA A 820 -11.18 49.59 36.13
N THR A 821 -10.04 48.99 36.51
CA THR A 821 -8.77 49.73 36.70
C THR A 821 -8.04 49.90 35.38
N ALA A 822 -8.17 51.07 34.75
CA ALA A 822 -7.48 51.39 33.50
C ALA A 822 -6.05 51.90 33.74
N THR A 823 -5.06 51.01 33.66
CA THR A 823 -3.63 51.39 33.69
C THR A 823 -3.17 51.79 32.28
N ALA A 824 -3.19 53.10 31.99
CA ALA A 824 -2.74 53.63 30.71
C ALA A 824 -1.21 53.78 30.65
N THR A 825 -0.51 52.75 30.17
CA THR A 825 0.93 52.85 29.84
C THR A 825 1.10 53.42 28.43
N ALA A 826 1.58 54.67 28.34
CA ALA A 826 1.80 55.34 27.06
C ALA A 826 3.11 54.87 26.39
N THR A 827 3.01 53.92 25.45
CA THR A 827 4.14 53.54 24.58
C THR A 827 4.41 54.63 23.55
N ALA A 828 5.54 55.34 23.68
CA ALA A 828 5.93 56.37 22.73
C ALA A 828 6.34 55.76 21.37
N ILE A 829 5.75 56.27 20.28
CA ILE A 829 6.15 55.89 18.91
C ILE A 829 7.44 56.64 18.58
N VAL A 830 8.56 55.92 18.55
CA VAL A 830 9.85 56.44 18.05
C VAL A 830 9.96 56.12 16.56
N THR A 831 9.67 57.12 15.71
CA THR A 831 9.89 57.02 14.27
C THR A 831 11.39 57.04 13.96
N VAL A 832 11.99 55.88 13.74
CA VAL A 832 13.40 55.78 13.33
C VAL A 832 13.54 56.08 11.84
N THR A 833 13.92 57.31 11.52
CA THR A 833 14.29 57.71 10.15
C THR A 833 15.66 57.13 9.80
N ILE A 834 15.72 56.19 8.85
CA ILE A 834 16.98 55.62 8.36
C ILE A 834 17.55 56.52 7.26
N THR A 835 18.41 57.46 7.65
CA THR A 835 19.21 58.25 6.70
C THR A 835 20.36 57.40 6.15
N GLN A 836 20.38 57.12 4.85
CA GLN A 836 21.55 56.52 4.21
C GLN A 836 22.65 57.56 4.01
N THR A 837 23.82 57.32 4.61
CA THR A 837 25.04 58.11 4.37
C THR A 837 26.02 57.26 3.57
N THR A 838 26.22 57.58 2.30
CA THR A 838 27.22 56.93 1.44
C THR A 838 28.63 57.44 1.74
N THR A 839 29.38 56.71 2.55
CA THR A 839 30.82 56.98 2.75
C THR A 839 31.62 56.32 1.64
N VAL A 840 32.20 57.12 0.74
CA VAL A 840 33.16 56.65 -0.27
C VAL A 840 34.57 56.63 0.34
N THR A 841 35.09 55.44 0.63
CA THR A 841 36.49 55.26 1.04
C THR A 841 37.34 55.01 -0.19
N VAL A 842 38.36 55.85 -0.43
CA VAL A 842 39.25 55.75 -1.59
C VAL A 842 40.49 54.93 -1.24
N GLU A 843 40.84 53.96 -2.09
CA GLU A 843 42.02 53.10 -1.95
C GLU A 843 43.27 53.72 -2.62
N PRO A 844 44.41 53.83 -1.93
CA PRO A 844 45.70 54.12 -2.54
C PRO A 844 46.53 52.83 -2.77
N SER A 845 46.81 52.51 -4.04
CA SER A 845 47.64 51.37 -4.45
C SER A 845 49.10 51.76 -4.69
N VAL A 846 50.07 50.95 -4.24
CA VAL A 846 51.35 50.64 -4.94
C VAL A 846 52.12 49.44 -4.31
N THR A 847 52.13 48.31 -5.03
CA THR A 847 53.29 47.47 -5.50
C THR A 847 54.60 47.19 -4.67
N PRO A 848 55.40 46.13 -5.00
CA PRO A 848 56.16 45.32 -4.01
C PRO A 848 57.72 45.25 -4.16
N SER A 849 58.43 44.53 -3.25
CA SER A 849 59.82 44.03 -3.46
C SER A 849 60.31 42.89 -2.50
N ASN A 850 60.73 41.75 -3.08
CA ASN A 850 61.85 40.80 -2.75
C ASN A 850 62.27 40.36 -1.30
N THR A 851 62.14 39.05 -0.99
CA THR A 851 63.17 37.94 -1.02
C THR A 851 64.62 38.19 -0.50
N PRO A 852 65.42 37.23 0.08
CA PRO A 852 65.24 35.82 0.57
C PRO A 852 65.86 35.46 1.98
N THR A 853 65.85 34.17 2.42
CA THR A 853 67.05 33.34 2.81
C THR A 853 66.96 32.46 4.10
N ALA A 854 67.04 31.12 3.94
CA ALA A 854 67.70 30.03 4.75
C ALA A 854 67.62 29.94 6.31
N THR A 855 67.95 28.86 7.05
CA THR A 855 67.97 27.36 6.89
C THR A 855 68.44 26.73 8.22
N ALA A 856 67.90 25.57 8.67
CA ALA A 856 68.62 24.52 9.45
C ALA A 856 67.79 23.23 9.66
N THR A 857 68.45 22.08 9.91
CA THR A 857 67.87 20.72 9.99
C THR A 857 68.41 19.86 11.15
N SER A 858 67.61 18.91 11.65
CA SER A 858 67.99 17.61 12.26
C SER A 858 66.70 16.86 12.67
N THR A 859 66.26 15.70 12.13
CA THR A 859 66.79 14.32 12.02
C THR A 859 66.70 13.42 13.28
N THR A 860 65.67 12.55 13.29
CA THR A 860 65.64 11.08 13.58
C THR A 860 66.77 10.40 14.38
N PRO A 861 66.51 9.31 15.18
CA PRO A 861 65.73 8.14 14.72
C PRO A 861 64.88 7.34 15.75
N THR A 862 64.14 6.35 15.24
CA THR A 862 63.50 5.23 15.98
C THR A 862 64.50 4.09 16.26
N PRO A 863 64.22 3.18 17.21
CA PRO A 863 63.82 1.83 16.78
C PRO A 863 62.73 1.17 17.66
N ALA A 864 62.15 0.06 17.17
CA ALA A 864 61.22 -0.82 17.89
C ALA A 864 61.92 -2.13 18.35
N ILE A 865 61.23 -3.01 19.12
CA ILE A 865 61.30 -4.50 19.05
C ILE A 865 60.44 -5.17 20.16
N HIS A 866 59.47 -6.04 19.76
CA HIS A 866 58.93 -7.24 20.46
C HIS A 866 58.34 -7.11 21.92
N ARG A 867 57.51 -7.98 22.51
CA ARG A 867 56.71 -9.21 22.21
C ARG A 867 55.57 -9.29 23.30
N VAL A 868 54.73 -10.31 23.57
CA VAL A 868 54.64 -11.76 23.27
C VAL A 868 53.15 -12.25 23.29
N PHE A 869 52.93 -13.57 23.19
CA PHE A 869 51.68 -14.37 23.32
C PHE A 869 51.08 -14.41 24.76
N ALA A 870 49.85 -14.87 25.07
CA ALA A 870 48.60 -15.03 24.30
C ALA A 870 47.31 -15.12 25.23
N PRO A 871 46.49 -16.21 25.34
CA PRO A 871 45.01 -16.07 25.30
C PRO A 871 44.25 -16.57 26.56
N TRP A 872 42.96 -16.96 26.40
CA TRP A 872 41.97 -17.52 27.38
C TRP A 872 41.18 -16.49 28.22
N VAL A 873 39.89 -16.68 28.59
CA VAL A 873 38.75 -17.42 27.97
C VAL A 873 37.39 -16.94 28.59
N THR A 874 36.27 -17.53 28.14
CA THR A 874 34.85 -17.31 28.51
C THR A 874 34.47 -16.75 29.89
N ASN A 875 33.43 -15.92 29.91
CA ASN A 875 32.09 -16.32 30.40
C ASN A 875 30.99 -15.58 29.62
#